data_AF-A0A7W9LJ19-F1
#
_entry.id   AF-A0A7W9LJ19-F1
#
_cell.length_a   1.000
_cell.length_b   1.000
_cell.length_c   1.000
_cell.angle_alpha   90.00
_cell.angle_beta   90.00
_cell.angle_gamma   90.00
#
_symmetry.space_group_name_H-M   'P 1'
#
loop_
_entity.id
_entity.type
_entity.pdbx_description
1 polymer ?
#
loop_
_entity_poly.entity_id
_entity_poly.type
_entity_poly.pdbx_seq_one_letter_code
_entity_poly.pdbx_strand_id
1 'polypeptide(L)'
;MRAPGRRLLAAGAVAAAFAGLLAPATFAETAADAPALVNGVYEIGTPEQLLYLSHHYGAEDVPKTGYYKLTADIDMAGITGYEPFGRFYGTFDGDFHSISNLLIDQPGIGTVGFFTHLGDSNVQAVIKNTAFLDIDVRGGQTTGAVAGMLWGTIENVYTTGSVVASDHSVGGLAGRIPVDTSGTIPEPDPAEAAIPTIRNSYSLAHVQEVGEADSQGGLAGRVLNPRTVIENSFAAGPVDGYTRVGGLVGDLRDGVLRNSVAANPIVTGGSSVNSAYGRVLPEGSAENVLAWAGMVAPAFNGEPVTESELQSVTTYESLGWDFESAWELQTATVDGAEVTYPALRGFGPQPYPFDFTSFSSPIEFSITATRTTDSTLTVEIGDVTNDGATARAAEVAIVQSEAMPGDDDLAWRPVGPQVFDGLEPATKYTFWAKVRLEGGEESGWRFAPLYTRYALSDDPTPAHISATVTEDPAHTVAINWETLDIGLDQPAVQIARTDTGNRKFETVRGTQRVQEVHMSANEGVLDGIRNFHTVHVDGLKADTEYVYRVGDLEAGVWSAEGRFRTAVGQNQDFSFLYYTDPQVQDDNAAFIRNMRTAEQEHGDEFAFTLAAGDLTEKGYAEGQLDTFYGGAQAGLSERMFLTVQGNHDRDELLDPHFDFPDTVFENVWSFDYGDAHFAVLNSDRDDPEELAAQVEWLRRDMARARQTWRIVTFHKAMYAATDHVDDEDIDRLREYWAPVFEDLRIDVVITGHDHSFSRGFVRGGADATPASTQRDGRELFSNPKAPLYIVNGTAGSSKWYKRIQYDASLFHNVAPDYSFIDKSSTTYDTVLQEQSYSVVRVTADGRLSIDTYAMKYDRDDPEGFEIEPYLYDSIELFNTLAPGRARR
;
A
#
# COMPACT_ATOMS: atom_id res chain seq x y z
N MET A 1 20.73 -62.46 20.16
CA MET A 1 19.89 -63.13 19.13
C MET A 1 19.95 -62.28 17.86
N ARG A 2 20.22 -62.94 16.73
CA ARG A 2 19.99 -62.59 15.31
C ARG A 2 19.68 -61.12 14.90
N ALA A 3 20.68 -60.49 14.27
CA ALA A 3 20.81 -59.71 13.00
C ALA A 3 19.55 -59.10 12.30
N PRO A 4 19.69 -58.25 11.23
CA PRO A 4 20.85 -57.55 10.59
C PRO A 4 20.59 -56.02 10.40
N GLY A 5 21.54 -55.11 10.14
CA GLY A 5 22.41 -54.95 8.96
C GLY A 5 21.76 -54.04 7.88
N ARG A 6 22.22 -52.78 7.73
CA ARG A 6 22.11 -52.03 6.47
C ARG A 6 23.40 -51.24 6.18
N ARG A 7 23.80 -51.32 4.93
CA ARG A 7 25.06 -50.90 4.30
C ARG A 7 25.01 -49.44 3.87
N LEU A 8 26.19 -48.83 3.81
CA LEU A 8 26.52 -47.71 2.93
C LEU A 8 26.23 -48.02 1.45
N LEU A 9 25.58 -47.07 0.76
CA LEU A 9 25.62 -46.76 -0.68
C LEU A 9 25.17 -45.29 -0.76
N ALA A 10 26.08 -44.34 -0.96
CA ALA A 10 26.61 -43.86 -2.24
C ALA A 10 25.90 -42.56 -2.67
N ALA A 11 26.73 -41.53 -2.86
CA ALA A 11 26.37 -40.22 -3.39
C ALA A 11 25.67 -40.34 -4.76
N GLY A 12 24.62 -39.55 -4.96
CA GLY A 12 23.94 -39.40 -6.25
C GLY A 12 22.69 -38.54 -6.13
N ALA A 13 22.71 -37.39 -6.80
CA ALA A 13 21.59 -36.50 -7.13
C ALA A 13 20.93 -35.72 -5.97
N VAL A 14 21.55 -34.58 -5.62
CA VAL A 14 20.80 -33.38 -5.19
C VAL A 14 20.59 -32.56 -6.46
N ALA A 15 19.48 -32.83 -7.14
CA ALA A 15 18.91 -32.02 -8.21
C ALA A 15 17.43 -32.43 -8.31
N ALA A 16 16.54 -31.43 -8.40
CA ALA A 16 15.07 -31.52 -8.36
C ALA A 16 14.42 -31.61 -6.98
N ALA A 17 14.38 -30.47 -6.27
CA ALA A 17 13.28 -30.10 -5.37
C ALA A 17 13.17 -28.56 -5.19
N PHE A 18 13.47 -27.79 -6.23
CA PHE A 18 13.12 -26.36 -6.34
C PHE A 18 12.54 -26.17 -7.74
N ALA A 19 11.26 -26.50 -7.86
CA ALA A 19 10.41 -26.18 -9.00
C ALA A 19 9.00 -26.05 -8.44
N GLY A 20 8.82 -24.94 -7.73
CA GLY A 20 7.54 -24.43 -7.23
C GLY A 20 7.66 -22.92 -7.15
N LEU A 21 8.32 -22.30 -8.13
CA LEU A 21 8.04 -20.91 -8.46
C LEU A 21 6.62 -20.91 -9.00
N LEU A 22 5.71 -20.21 -8.32
CA LEU A 22 4.54 -19.66 -8.97
C LEU A 22 5.07 -18.76 -10.09
N ALA A 23 5.08 -19.30 -11.31
CA ALA A 23 5.10 -18.46 -12.49
C ALA A 23 3.94 -17.45 -12.36
N PRO A 24 4.05 -16.21 -12.86
CA PRO A 24 2.84 -15.50 -13.24
C PRO A 24 2.10 -16.44 -14.17
N ALA A 25 0.89 -16.83 -13.81
CA ALA A 25 0.07 -17.64 -14.68
C ALA A 25 -0.08 -16.84 -15.97
N THR A 26 0.65 -17.24 -17.00
CA THR A 26 0.44 -16.76 -18.35
C THR A 26 -1.03 -17.00 -18.66
N PHE A 27 -1.75 -15.93 -19.00
CA PHE A 27 -3.18 -15.86 -19.29
C PHE A 27 -3.69 -16.81 -20.40
N ALA A 28 -2.87 -17.73 -20.88
CA ALA A 28 -2.99 -18.33 -22.21
C ALA A 28 -3.32 -19.83 -22.23
N GLU A 29 -3.55 -20.53 -21.11
CA GLU A 29 -3.88 -21.98 -21.18
C GLU A 29 -5.20 -22.42 -20.52
N THR A 30 -5.86 -21.61 -19.67
CA THR A 30 -7.12 -22.00 -19.00
C THR A 30 -8.39 -21.31 -19.53
N ALA A 31 -8.30 -20.10 -20.10
CA ALA A 31 -9.48 -19.34 -20.57
C ALA A 31 -9.79 -19.58 -22.06
N ALA A 32 -9.89 -20.84 -22.49
CA ALA A 32 -10.22 -21.17 -23.88
C ALA A 32 -11.71 -21.54 -24.09
N ASP A 33 -12.49 -21.67 -23.02
CA ASP A 33 -13.89 -22.12 -23.11
C ASP A 33 -14.83 -20.92 -23.26
N ALA A 34 -15.05 -20.50 -24.50
CA ALA A 34 -16.02 -19.46 -24.82
C ALA A 34 -17.46 -19.96 -24.56
N PRO A 35 -18.35 -19.13 -23.99
CA PRO A 35 -19.73 -19.53 -23.73
C PRO A 35 -20.49 -19.83 -25.03
N ALA A 36 -21.38 -20.82 -24.98
CA ALA A 36 -22.19 -21.19 -26.12
C ALA A 36 -23.28 -20.15 -26.40
N LEU A 37 -23.41 -19.73 -27.66
CA LEU A 37 -24.53 -18.92 -28.13
C LEU A 37 -25.70 -19.83 -28.54
N VAL A 38 -26.69 -20.00 -27.66
CA VAL A 38 -27.86 -20.85 -27.88
C VAL A 38 -29.10 -19.97 -28.07
N ASN A 39 -29.71 -20.03 -29.25
CA ASN A 39 -30.90 -19.23 -29.59
C ASN A 39 -30.77 -17.72 -29.32
N GLY A 40 -29.56 -17.16 -29.47
CA GLY A 40 -29.28 -15.73 -29.22
C GLY A 40 -28.95 -15.38 -27.76
N VAL A 41 -28.78 -16.39 -26.89
CA VAL A 41 -28.37 -16.24 -25.49
C VAL A 41 -26.98 -16.85 -25.29
N TYR A 42 -26.07 -16.11 -24.66
CA TYR A 42 -24.76 -16.61 -24.25
C TYR A 42 -24.91 -17.33 -22.91
N GLU A 43 -24.81 -18.66 -22.92
CA GLU A 43 -24.96 -19.51 -21.73
C GLU A 43 -23.63 -19.68 -21.00
N ILE A 44 -23.63 -19.37 -19.70
CA ILE A 44 -22.46 -19.38 -18.81
C ILE A 44 -22.70 -20.44 -17.73
N GLY A 45 -21.93 -21.52 -17.74
CA GLY A 45 -22.07 -22.63 -16.80
C GLY A 45 -20.82 -22.93 -15.98
N THR A 46 -19.69 -22.25 -16.24
CA THR A 46 -18.43 -22.48 -15.53
C THR A 46 -17.69 -21.17 -15.20
N PRO A 47 -16.80 -21.20 -14.19
CA PRO A 47 -15.91 -20.08 -13.85
C PRO A 47 -15.05 -19.62 -15.04
N GLU A 48 -14.56 -20.56 -15.85
CA GLU A 48 -13.72 -20.27 -17.01
C GLU A 48 -14.48 -19.53 -18.12
N GLN A 49 -15.77 -19.83 -18.31
CA GLN A 49 -16.62 -19.12 -19.27
C GLN A 49 -16.92 -17.69 -18.81
N LEU A 50 -17.12 -17.49 -17.50
CA LEU A 50 -17.28 -16.16 -16.93
C LEU A 50 -15.98 -15.34 -17.05
N LEU A 51 -14.84 -15.95 -16.75
CA LEU A 51 -13.52 -15.34 -16.94
C LEU A 51 -13.27 -15.01 -18.42
N TYR A 52 -13.57 -15.93 -19.35
CA TYR A 52 -13.45 -15.68 -20.79
C TYR A 52 -14.22 -14.43 -21.21
N LEU A 53 -15.49 -14.32 -20.78
CA LEU A 53 -16.33 -13.17 -21.08
C LEU A 53 -15.74 -11.87 -20.54
N SER A 54 -15.15 -11.90 -19.35
CA SER A 54 -14.56 -10.73 -18.70
C SER A 54 -13.47 -10.07 -19.56
N HIS A 55 -12.61 -10.87 -20.21
CA HIS A 55 -11.53 -10.38 -21.08
C HIS A 55 -11.94 -10.09 -22.54
N HIS A 56 -12.97 -10.76 -23.04
CA HIS A 56 -13.41 -10.62 -24.44
C HIS A 56 -14.59 -9.65 -24.60
N TYR A 57 -15.03 -9.02 -23.51
CA TYR A 57 -16.21 -8.19 -23.48
C TYR A 57 -16.17 -7.02 -24.48
N GLY A 58 -17.16 -6.97 -25.38
CA GLY A 58 -17.25 -5.95 -26.43
C GLY A 58 -16.65 -6.37 -27.78
N ALA A 59 -16.11 -7.58 -27.90
CA ALA A 59 -15.79 -8.20 -29.17
C ALA A 59 -17.06 -8.53 -29.99
N GLU A 60 -16.89 -8.87 -31.28
CA GLU A 60 -18.01 -9.17 -32.20
C GLU A 60 -18.84 -10.37 -31.72
N ASP A 61 -18.18 -11.35 -31.12
CA ASP A 61 -18.74 -12.59 -30.55
C ASP A 61 -19.13 -12.46 -29.06
N VAL A 62 -18.81 -11.34 -28.41
CA VAL A 62 -19.23 -11.02 -27.03
C VAL A 62 -19.75 -9.58 -26.97
N PRO A 63 -20.89 -9.28 -27.61
CA PRO A 63 -21.34 -7.91 -27.82
C PRO A 63 -21.85 -7.25 -26.53
N LYS A 64 -21.58 -5.96 -26.35
CA LYS A 64 -22.01 -5.21 -25.16
C LYS A 64 -23.52 -5.20 -24.90
N THR A 65 -24.31 -5.46 -25.94
CA THR A 65 -25.78 -5.50 -25.96
C THR A 65 -26.34 -6.93 -25.90
N GLY A 66 -25.50 -7.94 -25.63
CA GLY A 66 -25.89 -9.34 -25.62
C GLY A 66 -26.87 -9.73 -24.49
N TYR A 67 -27.49 -10.89 -24.65
CA TYR A 67 -28.22 -11.56 -23.57
C TYR A 67 -27.32 -12.66 -23.00
N TYR A 68 -26.89 -12.50 -21.75
CA TYR A 68 -26.03 -13.42 -21.03
C TYR A 68 -26.86 -14.12 -19.96
N LYS A 69 -26.72 -15.45 -19.86
CA LYS A 69 -27.53 -16.25 -18.95
C LYS A 69 -26.68 -17.26 -18.20
N LEU A 70 -26.76 -17.28 -16.87
CA LEU A 70 -26.16 -18.37 -16.09
C LEU A 70 -26.99 -19.66 -16.26
N THR A 71 -26.29 -20.79 -16.31
CA THR A 71 -26.89 -22.13 -16.40
C THR A 71 -26.49 -23.05 -15.25
N ALA A 72 -25.62 -22.55 -14.36
CA ALA A 72 -25.19 -23.19 -13.14
C ALA A 72 -24.71 -22.12 -12.14
N ASP A 73 -24.64 -22.49 -10.86
CA ASP A 73 -23.91 -21.72 -9.85
C ASP A 73 -22.41 -21.73 -10.18
N ILE A 74 -21.77 -20.57 -10.10
CA ILE A 74 -20.38 -20.34 -10.49
C ILE A 74 -19.55 -20.06 -9.25
N ASP A 75 -18.58 -20.92 -8.94
CA ASP A 75 -17.64 -20.69 -7.84
C ASP A 75 -16.29 -20.17 -8.36
N MET A 76 -15.95 -18.94 -7.97
CA MET A 76 -14.73 -18.24 -8.39
C MET A 76 -13.57 -18.41 -7.40
N ALA A 77 -13.69 -19.29 -6.39
CA ALA A 77 -12.64 -19.51 -5.40
C ALA A 77 -11.30 -19.92 -6.07
N GLY A 78 -10.24 -19.17 -5.80
CA GLY A 78 -8.91 -19.40 -6.36
C GLY A 78 -8.74 -19.00 -7.83
N ILE A 79 -9.78 -18.47 -8.48
CA ILE A 79 -9.69 -17.91 -9.83
C ILE A 79 -9.13 -16.48 -9.73
N THR A 80 -8.01 -16.23 -10.41
CA THR A 80 -7.34 -14.92 -10.46
C THR A 80 -7.47 -14.29 -11.84
N GLY A 81 -7.33 -12.96 -11.91
CA GLY A 81 -7.30 -12.23 -13.18
C GLY A 81 -8.66 -11.80 -13.72
N TYR A 82 -9.77 -11.95 -12.99
CA TYR A 82 -11.08 -11.45 -13.43
C TYR A 82 -11.05 -9.93 -13.67
N GLU A 83 -11.48 -9.50 -14.86
CA GLU A 83 -11.62 -8.10 -15.21
C GLU A 83 -13.09 -7.65 -15.12
N PRO A 84 -13.42 -6.58 -14.38
CA PRO A 84 -14.76 -6.01 -14.39
C PRO A 84 -15.30 -5.81 -15.80
N PHE A 85 -16.55 -6.21 -16.03
CA PHE A 85 -17.20 -5.86 -17.28
C PHE A 85 -17.20 -4.34 -17.44
N GLY A 86 -16.79 -3.87 -18.62
CA GLY A 86 -16.87 -2.48 -18.99
C GLY A 86 -18.32 -1.95 -18.98
N ARG A 87 -18.58 -0.87 -19.71
CA ARG A 87 -19.95 -0.36 -19.83
C ARG A 87 -20.87 -1.39 -20.51
N PHE A 88 -21.92 -1.80 -19.79
CA PHE A 88 -22.85 -2.84 -20.19
C PHE A 88 -24.19 -2.31 -20.67
N TYR A 89 -24.69 -2.88 -21.77
CA TYR A 89 -25.88 -2.40 -22.49
C TYR A 89 -26.92 -3.50 -22.74
N GLY A 90 -26.63 -4.72 -22.28
CA GLY A 90 -27.43 -5.90 -22.57
C GLY A 90 -28.32 -6.34 -21.41
N THR A 91 -28.58 -7.64 -21.35
CA THR A 91 -29.24 -8.31 -20.22
C THR A 91 -28.33 -9.38 -19.66
N PHE A 92 -28.12 -9.37 -18.34
CA PHE A 92 -27.47 -10.45 -17.60
C PHE A 92 -28.52 -11.13 -16.70
N ASP A 93 -28.87 -12.37 -16.99
CA ASP A 93 -29.90 -13.13 -16.30
C ASP A 93 -29.26 -14.31 -15.56
N GLY A 94 -29.26 -14.27 -14.24
CA GLY A 94 -28.72 -15.39 -13.46
C GLY A 94 -29.57 -16.64 -13.54
N ASP A 95 -30.82 -16.58 -14.02
CA ASP A 95 -31.75 -17.73 -13.97
C ASP A 95 -31.83 -18.37 -12.57
N PHE A 96 -31.68 -17.54 -11.53
CA PHE A 96 -31.59 -17.89 -10.11
C PHE A 96 -30.34 -18.66 -9.69
N HIS A 97 -29.27 -18.59 -10.48
CA HIS A 97 -27.93 -19.06 -10.13
C HIS A 97 -27.07 -17.95 -9.50
N SER A 98 -26.08 -18.40 -8.74
CA SER A 98 -25.15 -17.58 -7.99
C SER A 98 -23.76 -17.49 -8.64
N ILE A 99 -23.03 -16.45 -8.30
CA ILE A 99 -21.59 -16.30 -8.50
C ILE A 99 -20.97 -16.14 -7.11
N SER A 100 -20.13 -17.07 -6.68
CA SER A 100 -19.54 -17.09 -5.34
C SER A 100 -18.03 -16.81 -5.34
N ASN A 101 -17.50 -16.31 -4.23
CA ASN A 101 -16.06 -16.19 -3.94
C ASN A 101 -15.28 -15.36 -4.98
N LEU A 102 -15.95 -14.39 -5.62
CA LEU A 102 -15.35 -13.54 -6.63
C LEU A 102 -14.56 -12.40 -5.95
N LEU A 103 -13.28 -12.27 -6.32
CA LEU A 103 -12.43 -11.15 -5.92
C LEU A 103 -12.31 -10.14 -7.08
N ILE A 104 -12.64 -8.89 -6.81
CA ILE A 104 -12.41 -7.74 -7.68
C ILE A 104 -11.56 -6.73 -6.90
N ASP A 105 -10.25 -6.71 -7.14
CA ASP A 105 -9.32 -5.81 -6.44
C ASP A 105 -8.73 -4.79 -7.42
N GLN A 106 -9.30 -3.58 -7.44
CA GLN A 106 -9.00 -2.50 -8.38
C GLN A 106 -8.96 -1.12 -7.68
N PRO A 107 -8.17 -0.94 -6.60
CA PRO A 107 -8.21 0.28 -5.78
C PRO A 107 -7.72 1.54 -6.51
N GLY A 108 -6.93 1.39 -7.59
CA GLY A 108 -6.50 2.50 -8.44
C GLY A 108 -7.53 2.92 -9.51
N ILE A 109 -8.64 2.18 -9.66
CA ILE A 109 -9.64 2.42 -10.70
C ILE A 109 -10.80 3.23 -10.14
N GLY A 110 -11.15 4.31 -10.86
CA GLY A 110 -12.19 5.26 -10.41
C GLY A 110 -13.58 4.64 -10.24
N THR A 111 -13.97 3.68 -11.08
CA THR A 111 -15.31 3.07 -11.02
C THR A 111 -15.22 1.55 -11.08
N VAL A 112 -15.67 0.87 -10.04
CA VAL A 112 -15.50 -0.58 -9.87
C VAL A 112 -16.80 -1.26 -9.47
N GLY A 113 -17.00 -2.45 -10.00
CA GLY A 113 -18.09 -3.37 -9.69
C GLY A 113 -18.08 -4.52 -10.67
N PHE A 114 -18.95 -5.52 -10.52
CA PHE A 114 -19.09 -6.56 -11.55
C PHE A 114 -19.31 -5.95 -12.95
N PHE A 115 -20.08 -4.86 -13.02
CA PHE A 115 -20.06 -3.91 -14.12
C PHE A 115 -19.50 -2.56 -13.66
N THR A 116 -18.54 -2.02 -14.40
CA THR A 116 -18.12 -0.62 -14.20
C THR A 116 -19.30 0.34 -14.42
N HIS A 117 -20.09 0.11 -15.47
CA HIS A 117 -21.33 0.85 -15.73
C HIS A 117 -22.43 -0.12 -16.18
N LEU A 118 -23.57 -0.12 -15.50
CA LEU A 118 -24.75 -0.82 -15.95
C LEU A 118 -25.67 0.17 -16.68
N GLY A 119 -25.60 0.22 -18.01
CA GLY A 119 -26.36 1.12 -18.87
C GLY A 119 -25.72 2.50 -19.08
N ASP A 120 -26.49 3.38 -19.72
CA ASP A 120 -26.24 4.82 -19.75
C ASP A 120 -27.57 5.60 -19.81
N SER A 121 -27.54 6.93 -20.02
CA SER A 121 -28.74 7.76 -20.03
C SER A 121 -29.78 7.34 -21.09
N ASN A 122 -29.36 6.68 -22.16
CA ASN A 122 -30.16 6.33 -23.34
C ASN A 122 -30.44 4.83 -23.44
N VAL A 123 -29.67 3.98 -22.77
CA VAL A 123 -29.76 2.53 -22.88
C VAL A 123 -30.05 1.89 -21.53
N GLN A 124 -31.23 1.29 -21.41
CA GLN A 124 -31.61 0.49 -20.25
C GLN A 124 -30.95 -0.89 -20.29
N ALA A 125 -29.83 -1.05 -19.59
CA ALA A 125 -29.25 -2.37 -19.32
C ALA A 125 -29.92 -3.03 -18.12
N VAL A 126 -29.89 -4.36 -18.05
CA VAL A 126 -30.56 -5.13 -16.98
C VAL A 126 -29.64 -6.21 -16.45
N ILE A 127 -29.52 -6.31 -15.12
CA ILE A 127 -29.09 -7.54 -14.43
C ILE A 127 -30.23 -8.04 -13.55
N LYS A 128 -30.51 -9.34 -13.63
CA LYS A 128 -31.61 -9.93 -12.86
C LYS A 128 -31.39 -11.37 -12.43
N ASN A 129 -32.14 -11.80 -11.41
CA ASN A 129 -32.25 -13.18 -10.95
C ASN A 129 -30.89 -13.83 -10.66
N THR A 130 -29.96 -13.12 -10.01
CA THR A 130 -28.64 -13.68 -9.66
C THR A 130 -28.22 -13.32 -8.25
N ALA A 131 -27.33 -14.11 -7.68
CA ALA A 131 -26.77 -13.88 -6.37
C ALA A 131 -25.26 -13.70 -6.47
N PHE A 132 -24.70 -12.78 -5.70
CA PHE A 132 -23.25 -12.67 -5.48
C PHE A 132 -22.95 -13.09 -4.05
N LEU A 133 -22.34 -14.26 -3.89
CA LEU A 133 -22.06 -14.85 -2.59
C LEU A 133 -20.58 -14.65 -2.26
N ASP A 134 -20.27 -14.03 -1.14
CA ASP A 134 -18.91 -13.77 -0.67
C ASP A 134 -18.06 -13.08 -1.74
N ILE A 135 -18.64 -12.06 -2.37
CA ILE A 135 -17.90 -11.22 -3.30
C ILE A 135 -17.08 -10.21 -2.49
N ASP A 136 -15.79 -10.06 -2.82
CA ASP A 136 -14.94 -8.99 -2.28
C ASP A 136 -14.63 -8.00 -3.41
N VAL A 137 -15.18 -6.79 -3.32
CA VAL A 137 -14.98 -5.73 -4.31
C VAL A 137 -14.28 -4.55 -3.66
N ARG A 138 -13.05 -4.25 -4.11
CA ARG A 138 -12.24 -3.12 -3.67
C ARG A 138 -11.99 -2.20 -4.85
N GLY A 139 -12.47 -0.97 -4.77
CA GLY A 139 -12.32 0.03 -5.83
C GLY A 139 -11.79 1.36 -5.33
N GLY A 140 -11.43 2.25 -6.26
CA GLY A 140 -10.92 3.59 -5.94
C GLY A 140 -12.02 4.55 -5.51
N GLN A 141 -12.77 5.12 -6.46
CA GLN A 141 -13.70 6.22 -6.17
C GLN A 141 -15.18 5.84 -6.11
N THR A 142 -15.65 4.90 -6.91
CA THR A 142 -17.08 4.57 -6.95
C THR A 142 -17.22 3.09 -7.07
N THR A 143 -17.62 2.46 -5.97
CA THR A 143 -17.63 1.00 -5.87
C THR A 143 -19.01 0.48 -5.51
N GLY A 144 -19.50 -0.47 -6.29
CA GLY A 144 -20.63 -1.30 -5.89
C GLY A 144 -20.41 -2.74 -6.29
N ALA A 145 -20.92 -3.70 -5.51
CA ALA A 145 -20.70 -5.11 -5.81
C ALA A 145 -21.17 -5.48 -7.23
N VAL A 146 -22.34 -4.97 -7.64
CA VAL A 146 -22.94 -5.25 -8.95
C VAL A 146 -22.58 -4.18 -9.96
N ALA A 147 -22.73 -2.90 -9.60
CA ALA A 147 -22.47 -1.79 -10.49
C ALA A 147 -21.68 -0.68 -9.79
N GLY A 148 -20.55 -0.27 -10.36
CA GLY A 148 -19.91 0.98 -9.94
C GLY A 148 -20.84 2.16 -10.22
N MET A 149 -21.21 2.36 -11.48
CA MET A 149 -22.26 3.31 -11.89
C MET A 149 -23.51 2.62 -12.41
N LEU A 150 -24.66 2.90 -11.80
CA LEU A 150 -25.95 2.34 -12.19
C LEU A 150 -26.78 3.36 -12.99
N TRP A 151 -27.08 3.03 -14.25
CA TRP A 151 -28.06 3.72 -15.10
C TRP A 151 -29.27 2.83 -15.43
N GLY A 152 -29.06 1.52 -15.43
CA GLY A 152 -30.01 0.47 -15.79
C GLY A 152 -30.79 -0.10 -14.60
N THR A 153 -31.15 -1.38 -14.68
CA THR A 153 -31.96 -2.09 -13.69
C THR A 153 -31.18 -3.20 -13.00
N ILE A 154 -31.21 -3.22 -11.67
CA ILE A 154 -30.86 -4.36 -10.82
C ILE A 154 -32.18 -4.91 -10.24
N GLU A 155 -32.53 -6.16 -10.54
CA GLU A 155 -33.82 -6.76 -10.16
C GLU A 155 -33.70 -8.21 -9.70
N ASN A 156 -34.23 -8.56 -8.53
CA ASN A 156 -34.09 -9.92 -7.97
C ASN A 156 -32.60 -10.31 -7.81
N VAL A 157 -31.79 -9.40 -7.28
CA VAL A 157 -30.35 -9.61 -7.05
C VAL A 157 -30.01 -9.42 -5.58
N TYR A 158 -29.08 -10.22 -5.07
CA TYR A 158 -28.52 -9.97 -3.75
C TYR A 158 -27.02 -10.22 -3.64
N THR A 159 -26.41 -9.61 -2.63
CA THR A 159 -24.96 -9.67 -2.37
C THR A 159 -24.65 -10.04 -0.92
N THR A 160 -23.65 -10.89 -0.69
CA THR A 160 -22.94 -11.09 0.59
C THR A 160 -21.44 -10.82 0.37
N GLY A 161 -20.64 -10.72 1.43
CA GLY A 161 -19.20 -10.42 1.32
C GLY A 161 -18.86 -8.98 1.70
N SER A 162 -17.95 -8.34 0.96
CA SER A 162 -17.34 -7.05 1.30
C SER A 162 -17.30 -6.10 0.10
N VAL A 163 -17.65 -4.83 0.31
CA VAL A 163 -17.56 -3.78 -0.73
C VAL A 163 -16.85 -2.57 -0.14
N VAL A 164 -15.75 -2.17 -0.77
CA VAL A 164 -14.83 -1.14 -0.27
C VAL A 164 -14.56 -0.10 -1.35
N ALA A 165 -14.58 1.18 -0.98
CA ALA A 165 -13.90 2.22 -1.77
C ALA A 165 -13.07 3.17 -0.92
N SER A 166 -12.03 3.73 -1.53
CA SER A 166 -11.14 4.72 -0.91
C SER A 166 -11.63 6.16 -1.10
N ASP A 167 -12.55 6.44 -2.03
CA ASP A 167 -13.02 7.79 -2.34
C ASP A 167 -14.50 7.77 -2.83
N HIS A 168 -15.14 8.95 -2.93
CA HIS A 168 -16.52 9.29 -3.29
C HIS A 168 -17.68 8.43 -2.75
N SER A 169 -17.94 7.22 -3.24
CA SER A 169 -19.19 6.51 -2.87
C SER A 169 -19.13 4.99 -2.95
N VAL A 170 -19.72 4.33 -1.96
CA VAL A 170 -19.75 2.86 -1.83
C VAL A 170 -21.17 2.38 -1.60
N GLY A 171 -21.59 1.33 -2.33
CA GLY A 171 -22.86 0.68 -2.05
C GLY A 171 -22.86 -0.82 -2.22
N GLY A 172 -23.61 -1.52 -1.36
CA GLY A 172 -23.65 -2.99 -1.37
C GLY A 172 -24.19 -3.61 -2.68
N LEU A 173 -24.95 -2.84 -3.48
CA LEU A 173 -25.30 -3.19 -4.87
C LEU A 173 -24.70 -2.20 -5.88
N ALA A 174 -24.88 -0.89 -5.63
CA ALA A 174 -24.46 0.16 -6.56
C ALA A 174 -23.66 1.28 -5.88
N GLY A 175 -22.50 1.65 -6.42
CA GLY A 175 -21.71 2.76 -5.87
C GLY A 175 -22.42 4.10 -6.04
N ARG A 176 -22.70 4.47 -7.30
CA ARG A 176 -23.32 5.74 -7.66
C ARG A 176 -24.42 5.56 -8.71
N ILE A 177 -25.50 6.31 -8.56
CA ILE A 177 -26.57 6.46 -9.53
C ILE A 177 -26.50 7.87 -10.11
N PRO A 178 -25.76 8.08 -11.22
CA PRO A 178 -25.43 9.40 -11.73
C PRO A 178 -26.54 10.04 -12.58
N VAL A 179 -26.47 11.36 -12.69
CA VAL A 179 -27.16 12.16 -13.73
C VAL A 179 -26.12 12.58 -14.78
N ASP A 180 -26.49 12.63 -16.06
CA ASP A 180 -25.56 13.08 -17.09
C ASP A 180 -25.42 14.61 -17.01
N THR A 181 -24.21 15.05 -16.68
CA THR A 181 -23.83 16.47 -16.61
C THR A 181 -22.82 16.85 -17.68
N SER A 182 -22.36 15.87 -18.48
CA SER A 182 -21.28 16.04 -19.44
C SER A 182 -21.72 16.78 -20.70
N GLY A 183 -23.02 16.74 -21.03
CA GLY A 183 -23.55 17.22 -22.31
C GLY A 183 -23.02 16.45 -23.53
N THR A 184 -22.28 15.36 -23.32
CA THR A 184 -21.67 14.54 -24.38
C THR A 184 -22.63 13.47 -24.89
N ILE A 185 -23.60 13.06 -24.07
CA ILE A 185 -24.70 12.21 -24.49
C ILE A 185 -25.89 13.13 -24.79
N PRO A 186 -26.52 13.04 -25.99
CA PRO A 186 -27.71 13.81 -26.28
C PRO A 186 -28.77 13.57 -25.21
N GLU A 187 -29.42 14.62 -24.70
CA GLU A 187 -30.53 14.46 -23.76
C GLU A 187 -31.56 13.50 -24.38
N PRO A 188 -31.83 12.35 -23.74
CA PRO A 188 -32.78 11.38 -24.27
C PRO A 188 -34.18 11.99 -24.29
N ASP A 189 -35.00 11.52 -25.23
CA ASP A 189 -36.45 11.68 -25.12
C ASP A 189 -36.88 11.14 -23.75
N PRO A 190 -37.59 11.92 -22.90
CA PRO A 190 -38.04 11.46 -21.60
C PRO A 190 -38.81 10.13 -21.63
N ALA A 191 -39.44 9.77 -22.76
CA ALA A 191 -40.14 8.50 -22.93
C ALA A 191 -39.22 7.28 -23.14
N GLU A 192 -37.99 7.51 -23.62
CA GLU A 192 -37.03 6.46 -24.01
C GLU A 192 -35.80 6.43 -23.09
N ALA A 193 -35.73 7.35 -22.13
CA ALA A 193 -34.58 7.50 -21.27
C ALA A 193 -34.50 6.41 -20.22
N ALA A 194 -33.27 5.94 -19.92
CA ALA A 194 -33.07 4.90 -18.91
C ALA A 194 -33.52 5.39 -17.51
N ILE A 195 -34.15 4.48 -16.77
CA ILE A 195 -34.64 4.69 -15.42
C ILE A 195 -33.79 3.81 -14.50
N PRO A 196 -32.81 4.41 -13.78
CA PRO A 196 -32.00 3.66 -12.83
C PRO A 196 -32.90 3.04 -11.75
N THR A 197 -32.83 1.72 -11.61
CA THR A 197 -33.76 0.97 -10.77
C THR A 197 -33.03 -0.08 -9.94
N ILE A 198 -33.32 -0.12 -8.63
CA ILE A 198 -33.03 -1.26 -7.75
C ILE A 198 -34.37 -1.76 -7.22
N ARG A 199 -34.76 -2.98 -7.57
CA ARG A 199 -36.06 -3.56 -7.20
C ARG A 199 -35.92 -4.97 -6.69
N ASN A 200 -36.70 -5.35 -5.68
CA ASN A 200 -36.74 -6.72 -5.17
C ASN A 200 -35.33 -7.26 -4.93
N SER A 201 -34.45 -6.47 -4.32
CA SER A 201 -33.03 -6.78 -4.21
C SER A 201 -32.55 -6.50 -2.80
N TYR A 202 -31.46 -7.14 -2.37
CA TYR A 202 -30.95 -6.90 -1.03
C TYR A 202 -29.44 -7.03 -0.92
N SER A 203 -28.87 -6.44 0.13
CA SER A 203 -27.45 -6.62 0.43
C SER A 203 -27.24 -7.00 1.89
N LEU A 204 -26.46 -8.06 2.08
CA LEU A 204 -25.89 -8.49 3.36
C LEU A 204 -24.39 -8.20 3.42
N ALA A 205 -23.83 -7.58 2.37
CA ALA A 205 -22.41 -7.27 2.31
C ALA A 205 -22.02 -6.20 3.33
N HIS A 206 -20.81 -6.32 3.87
CA HIS A 206 -20.20 -5.28 4.68
C HIS A 206 -19.71 -4.16 3.75
N VAL A 207 -20.37 -3.00 3.84
CA VAL A 207 -19.98 -1.79 3.11
C VAL A 207 -19.01 -1.00 3.96
N GLN A 208 -17.79 -0.83 3.45
CA GLN A 208 -16.68 -0.16 4.13
C GLN A 208 -16.13 0.98 3.29
N GLU A 209 -15.53 1.92 3.99
CA GLU A 209 -14.78 3.03 3.43
C GLU A 209 -13.40 3.06 4.10
N VAL A 210 -12.37 3.37 3.30
CA VAL A 210 -10.96 3.29 3.71
C VAL A 210 -10.13 4.54 3.36
N GLY A 211 -10.77 5.66 3.02
CA GLY A 211 -10.12 6.92 2.65
C GLY A 211 -10.97 8.17 2.92
N GLU A 212 -11.50 8.83 1.89
CA GLU A 212 -12.36 10.02 2.02
C GLU A 212 -13.75 9.84 1.38
N ALA A 213 -14.23 8.60 1.20
CA ALA A 213 -15.50 8.42 0.51
C ALA A 213 -16.65 9.10 1.28
N ASP A 214 -17.46 9.87 0.56
CA ASP A 214 -18.39 10.84 1.14
C ASP A 214 -19.84 10.36 1.19
N SER A 215 -20.12 9.11 0.79
CA SER A 215 -21.48 8.55 0.74
C SER A 215 -21.47 7.01 0.78
N GLN A 216 -21.96 6.38 1.86
CA GLN A 216 -22.03 4.92 2.00
C GLN A 216 -23.45 4.45 2.26
N GLY A 217 -23.90 3.44 1.51
CA GLY A 217 -25.22 2.85 1.69
C GLY A 217 -25.25 1.34 1.50
N GLY A 218 -25.99 0.62 2.35
CA GLY A 218 -26.10 -0.84 2.22
C GLY A 218 -26.64 -1.29 0.86
N LEU A 219 -27.48 -0.50 0.19
CA LEU A 219 -27.88 -0.74 -1.21
C LEU A 219 -27.13 0.14 -2.20
N ALA A 220 -27.14 1.47 -1.97
CA ALA A 220 -26.56 2.43 -2.88
C ALA A 220 -25.78 3.54 -2.14
N GLY A 221 -24.58 3.86 -2.60
CA GLY A 221 -23.77 4.92 -1.99
C GLY A 221 -24.39 6.31 -2.22
N ARG A 222 -24.46 6.73 -3.49
CA ARG A 222 -24.94 8.08 -3.86
C ARG A 222 -25.96 8.07 -4.98
N VAL A 223 -27.08 8.77 -4.79
CA VAL A 223 -28.16 8.88 -5.77
C VAL A 223 -28.33 10.34 -6.22
N LEU A 224 -28.15 10.57 -7.53
CA LEU A 224 -28.18 11.89 -8.15
C LEU A 224 -29.25 12.01 -9.25
N ASN A 225 -29.74 10.89 -9.77
CA ASN A 225 -30.62 10.89 -10.93
C ASN A 225 -32.09 11.06 -10.48
N PRO A 226 -32.82 12.08 -10.96
CA PRO A 226 -34.21 12.34 -10.55
C PRO A 226 -35.19 11.23 -10.94
N ARG A 227 -34.83 10.39 -11.91
CA ARG A 227 -35.67 9.28 -12.35
C ARG A 227 -35.49 8.01 -11.51
N THR A 228 -34.53 8.00 -10.58
CA THR A 228 -34.18 6.80 -9.82
C THR A 228 -35.36 6.27 -9.02
N VAL A 229 -35.53 4.94 -9.04
CA VAL A 229 -36.44 4.23 -8.14
C VAL A 229 -35.69 3.10 -7.44
N ILE A 230 -35.57 3.20 -6.11
CA ILE A 230 -35.13 2.10 -5.24
C ILE A 230 -36.34 1.64 -4.45
N GLU A 231 -36.78 0.39 -4.67
CA GLU A 231 -38.02 -0.09 -4.05
C GLU A 231 -38.02 -1.58 -3.69
N ASN A 232 -38.88 -1.95 -2.74
CA ASN A 232 -39.12 -3.32 -2.33
C ASN A 232 -37.83 -4.08 -2.01
N SER A 233 -36.91 -3.43 -1.30
CA SER A 233 -35.53 -3.88 -1.12
C SER A 233 -35.11 -3.74 0.35
N PHE A 234 -34.09 -4.47 0.77
CA PHE A 234 -33.57 -4.32 2.14
C PHE A 234 -32.05 -4.43 2.21
N ALA A 235 -31.46 -3.88 3.26
CA ALA A 235 -30.04 -4.09 3.56
C ALA A 235 -29.88 -4.51 5.00
N ALA A 236 -28.94 -5.42 5.24
CA ALA A 236 -28.74 -6.05 6.54
C ALA A 236 -27.27 -6.34 6.86
N GLY A 237 -26.35 -6.02 5.96
CA GLY A 237 -24.91 -6.00 6.25
C GLY A 237 -24.49 -4.75 7.02
N PRO A 238 -23.38 -4.77 7.77
CA PRO A 238 -22.82 -3.57 8.40
C PRO A 238 -22.48 -2.47 7.38
N VAL A 239 -22.59 -1.20 7.78
CA VAL A 239 -22.22 -0.05 6.94
C VAL A 239 -21.37 0.93 7.76
N ASP A 240 -20.12 1.11 7.35
CA ASP A 240 -19.18 2.04 7.99
C ASP A 240 -18.64 3.03 6.95
N GLY A 241 -18.47 4.30 7.33
CA GLY A 241 -17.72 5.26 6.52
C GLY A 241 -17.64 6.67 7.09
N TYR A 242 -17.02 7.59 6.35
CA TYR A 242 -16.70 8.91 6.89
C TYR A 242 -17.90 9.87 6.99
N THR A 243 -18.61 10.17 5.89
CA THR A 243 -19.77 11.08 5.90
C THR A 243 -20.93 10.59 5.02
N ARG A 244 -22.17 10.97 5.38
CA ARG A 244 -23.44 10.53 4.74
C ARG A 244 -23.53 9.01 4.63
N VAL A 245 -23.64 8.37 5.80
CA VAL A 245 -23.74 6.91 5.93
C VAL A 245 -25.18 6.52 6.27
N GLY A 246 -25.76 5.60 5.49
CA GLY A 246 -27.12 5.11 5.70
C GLY A 246 -27.23 3.61 5.57
N GLY A 247 -28.12 2.97 6.33
CA GLY A 247 -28.35 1.54 6.20
C GLY A 247 -28.76 1.08 4.80
N LEU A 248 -29.54 1.90 4.08
CA LEU A 248 -29.96 1.65 2.69
C LEU A 248 -29.22 2.54 1.69
N VAL A 249 -29.24 3.86 1.91
CA VAL A 249 -28.67 4.85 0.97
C VAL A 249 -27.82 5.86 1.71
N GLY A 250 -26.59 6.11 1.25
CA GLY A 250 -25.72 7.12 1.85
C GLY A 250 -26.24 8.54 1.62
N ASP A 251 -26.22 8.99 0.36
CA ASP A 251 -26.60 10.35 -0.03
C ASP A 251 -27.69 10.31 -1.11
N LEU A 252 -28.95 10.54 -0.71
CA LEU A 252 -30.12 10.64 -1.59
C LEU A 252 -30.34 12.10 -1.98
N ARG A 253 -29.72 12.54 -3.07
CA ARG A 253 -29.87 13.92 -3.55
C ARG A 253 -31.13 14.12 -4.39
N ASP A 254 -31.54 13.10 -5.13
CA ASP A 254 -32.71 13.13 -6.02
C ASP A 254 -33.28 11.70 -6.18
N GLY A 255 -34.46 11.56 -6.79
CA GLY A 255 -35.14 10.28 -6.99
C GLY A 255 -35.87 9.76 -5.73
N VAL A 256 -36.33 8.52 -5.78
CA VAL A 256 -37.21 7.93 -4.75
C VAL A 256 -36.66 6.64 -4.18
N LEU A 257 -36.47 6.62 -2.85
CA LEU A 257 -36.31 5.42 -2.04
C LEU A 257 -37.65 5.09 -1.39
N ARG A 258 -38.22 3.90 -1.63
CA ARG A 258 -39.51 3.54 -1.02
C ARG A 258 -39.69 2.09 -0.66
N ASN A 259 -40.65 1.81 0.21
CA ASN A 259 -41.12 0.45 0.54
C ASN A 259 -39.95 -0.49 0.87
N SER A 260 -38.98 0.00 1.65
CA SER A 260 -37.69 -0.67 1.84
C SER A 260 -37.32 -0.70 3.31
N VAL A 261 -36.48 -1.67 3.69
CA VAL A 261 -36.19 -1.98 5.09
C VAL A 261 -34.69 -1.90 5.37
N ALA A 262 -34.29 -1.00 6.26
CA ALA A 262 -32.94 -0.98 6.83
C ALA A 262 -32.91 -1.92 8.05
N ALA A 263 -32.08 -2.95 8.00
CA ALA A 263 -31.92 -3.94 9.06
C ALA A 263 -30.45 -4.16 9.43
N ASN A 264 -29.59 -3.21 9.08
CA ASN A 264 -28.16 -3.25 9.30
C ASN A 264 -27.87 -3.25 10.82
N PRO A 265 -27.13 -4.23 11.36
CA PRO A 265 -26.87 -4.29 12.79
C PRO A 265 -26.13 -3.05 13.31
N ILE A 266 -25.30 -2.45 12.46
CA ILE A 266 -24.54 -1.25 12.74
C ILE A 266 -24.46 -0.34 11.52
N VAL A 267 -24.60 0.96 11.77
CA VAL A 267 -24.38 2.04 10.79
C VAL A 267 -23.53 3.11 11.47
N THR A 268 -22.27 3.28 11.06
CA THR A 268 -21.33 4.21 11.74
C THR A 268 -20.66 5.19 10.79
N GLY A 269 -20.26 6.33 11.33
CA GLY A 269 -19.46 7.33 10.61
C GLY A 269 -19.34 8.67 11.34
N GLY A 270 -18.65 9.63 10.72
CA GLY A 270 -18.32 10.93 11.31
C GLY A 270 -19.43 11.99 11.22
N SER A 271 -20.17 12.08 10.11
CA SER A 271 -21.29 13.05 10.01
C SER A 271 -22.40 12.62 9.06
N SER A 272 -23.63 13.05 9.34
CA SER A 272 -24.84 12.66 8.59
C SER A 272 -25.03 11.14 8.53
N VAL A 273 -24.96 10.47 9.68
CA VAL A 273 -25.06 9.01 9.81
C VAL A 273 -26.40 8.67 10.42
N ASN A 274 -27.21 7.84 9.76
CA ASN A 274 -28.50 7.42 10.31
C ASN A 274 -28.89 5.99 9.93
N SER A 275 -29.87 5.44 10.65
CA SER A 275 -30.33 4.06 10.48
C SER A 275 -30.71 3.69 9.04
N ALA A 276 -31.50 4.47 8.31
CA ALA A 276 -31.93 4.11 6.96
C ALA A 276 -31.19 4.86 5.85
N TYR A 277 -30.94 6.16 6.03
CA TYR A 277 -30.29 6.99 5.02
C TYR A 277 -29.40 8.07 5.62
N GLY A 278 -28.22 8.32 5.05
CA GLY A 278 -27.29 9.31 5.61
C GLY A 278 -27.76 10.74 5.43
N ARG A 279 -28.12 11.12 4.21
CA ARG A 279 -28.69 12.43 3.88
C ARG A 279 -29.76 12.32 2.80
N VAL A 280 -30.81 13.14 2.93
CA VAL A 280 -31.83 13.36 1.89
C VAL A 280 -31.89 14.86 1.60
N LEU A 281 -31.74 15.27 0.34
CA LEU A 281 -31.95 16.65 -0.10
C LEU A 281 -33.42 16.91 -0.47
N PRO A 282 -33.88 18.18 -0.56
CA PRO A 282 -35.28 18.50 -0.87
C PRO A 282 -35.83 17.90 -2.17
N GLU A 283 -34.95 17.58 -3.12
CA GLU A 283 -35.30 16.97 -4.40
C GLU A 283 -35.48 15.45 -4.30
N GLY A 284 -34.87 14.79 -3.30
CA GLY A 284 -35.04 13.36 -3.02
C GLY A 284 -36.23 13.06 -2.11
N SER A 285 -36.78 11.84 -2.23
CA SER A 285 -37.90 11.36 -1.40
C SER A 285 -37.63 9.99 -0.78
N ALA A 286 -37.91 9.85 0.51
CA ALA A 286 -37.92 8.59 1.24
C ALA A 286 -39.35 8.27 1.73
N GLU A 287 -39.97 7.20 1.23
CA GLU A 287 -41.39 6.89 1.43
C GLU A 287 -41.57 5.46 1.96
N ASN A 288 -42.27 5.26 3.09
CA ASN A 288 -42.47 3.93 3.67
C ASN A 288 -41.15 3.16 3.87
N VAL A 289 -40.15 3.84 4.44
CA VAL A 289 -38.86 3.23 4.77
C VAL A 289 -38.89 2.82 6.23
N LEU A 290 -38.74 1.52 6.48
CA LEU A 290 -38.69 0.96 7.84
C LEU A 290 -37.23 0.82 8.27
N ALA A 291 -36.95 0.99 9.55
CA ALA A 291 -35.66 0.75 10.16
C ALA A 291 -35.82 -0.20 11.35
N TRP A 292 -34.95 -1.21 11.44
CA TRP A 292 -34.97 -2.13 12.57
C TRP A 292 -34.66 -1.37 13.87
N ALA A 293 -35.50 -1.55 14.88
CA ALA A 293 -35.32 -0.87 16.17
C ALA A 293 -34.05 -1.31 16.92
N GLY A 294 -33.46 -2.45 16.54
CA GLY A 294 -32.23 -2.98 17.12
C GLY A 294 -30.93 -2.43 16.49
N MET A 295 -31.01 -1.60 15.45
CA MET A 295 -29.83 -1.04 14.78
C MET A 295 -29.03 -0.13 15.72
N VAL A 296 -27.71 -0.24 15.66
CA VAL A 296 -26.80 0.72 16.30
C VAL A 296 -26.45 1.81 15.29
N ALA A 297 -27.04 3.00 15.47
CA ALA A 297 -26.79 4.17 14.62
C ALA A 297 -26.78 5.49 15.44
N PRO A 298 -26.01 6.52 15.06
CA PRO A 298 -25.97 7.82 15.74
C PRO A 298 -27.32 8.56 15.75
N ALA A 299 -28.13 8.37 14.71
CA ALA A 299 -29.46 8.94 14.61
C ALA A 299 -30.43 7.94 13.94
N PHE A 300 -31.69 7.98 14.38
CA PHE A 300 -32.72 7.09 13.89
C PHE A 300 -33.61 7.82 12.88
N ASN A 301 -33.64 7.34 11.64
CA ASN A 301 -34.55 7.78 10.60
C ASN A 301 -35.19 6.60 9.84
N GLY A 302 -36.45 6.78 9.46
CA GLY A 302 -37.34 5.68 9.08
C GLY A 302 -38.27 5.27 10.23
N GLU A 303 -39.27 4.44 9.91
CA GLU A 303 -40.24 3.96 10.89
C GLU A 303 -39.65 2.76 11.67
N PRO A 304 -39.56 2.83 13.00
CA PRO A 304 -38.99 1.76 13.80
C PRO A 304 -39.86 0.51 13.75
N VAL A 305 -39.24 -0.64 13.47
CA VAL A 305 -39.89 -1.95 13.54
C VAL A 305 -39.12 -2.92 14.41
N THR A 306 -39.85 -3.73 15.17
CA THR A 306 -39.30 -4.77 16.02
C THR A 306 -38.80 -5.95 15.20
N GLU A 307 -37.94 -6.75 15.80
CA GLU A 307 -37.49 -8.02 15.23
C GLU A 307 -38.67 -8.95 14.87
N SER A 308 -39.67 -9.05 15.74
CA SER A 308 -40.87 -9.85 15.48
C SER A 308 -41.69 -9.34 14.31
N GLU A 309 -41.67 -8.03 14.03
CA GLU A 309 -42.31 -7.45 12.85
C GLU A 309 -41.50 -7.77 11.60
N LEU A 310 -40.16 -7.76 11.65
CA LEU A 310 -39.30 -8.14 10.53
C LEU A 310 -39.36 -9.64 10.18
N GLN A 311 -39.80 -10.48 11.12
CA GLN A 311 -40.08 -11.90 10.91
C GLN A 311 -41.50 -12.17 10.38
N SER A 312 -42.31 -11.13 10.14
CA SER A 312 -43.71 -11.25 9.73
C SER A 312 -43.91 -10.85 8.27
N VAL A 313 -44.51 -11.74 7.47
CA VAL A 313 -44.90 -11.46 6.07
C VAL A 313 -45.76 -10.18 5.97
N THR A 314 -46.66 -9.97 6.93
CA THR A 314 -47.59 -8.83 6.92
C THR A 314 -46.87 -7.49 6.94
N THR A 315 -45.70 -7.40 7.55
CA THR A 315 -44.89 -6.17 7.56
C THR A 315 -44.51 -5.78 6.14
N TYR A 316 -43.96 -6.74 5.38
CA TYR A 316 -43.54 -6.50 4.00
C TYR A 316 -44.71 -6.36 3.02
N GLU A 317 -45.78 -7.14 3.17
CA GLU A 317 -47.01 -6.97 2.39
C GLU A 317 -47.62 -5.57 2.58
N SER A 318 -47.53 -5.00 3.78
CA SER A 318 -48.00 -3.64 4.04
C SER A 318 -47.18 -2.56 3.34
N LEU A 319 -45.90 -2.85 3.04
CA LEU A 319 -45.05 -2.03 2.16
C LEU A 319 -45.33 -2.27 0.67
N GLY A 320 -46.14 -3.28 0.33
CA GLY A 320 -46.45 -3.65 -1.05
C GLY A 320 -45.49 -4.68 -1.67
N TRP A 321 -44.75 -5.44 -0.86
CA TRP A 321 -43.91 -6.53 -1.38
C TRP A 321 -44.78 -7.70 -1.86
N ASP A 322 -44.37 -8.32 -2.97
CA ASP A 322 -45.05 -9.47 -3.55
C ASP A 322 -44.47 -10.79 -3.03
N PHE A 323 -45.13 -11.37 -2.01
CA PHE A 323 -44.79 -12.69 -1.47
C PHE A 323 -45.42 -13.86 -2.25
N GLU A 324 -46.24 -13.59 -3.27
CA GLU A 324 -46.77 -14.62 -4.16
C GLU A 324 -45.73 -15.00 -5.22
N SER A 325 -44.98 -14.04 -5.75
CA SER A 325 -44.08 -14.26 -6.89
C SER A 325 -42.62 -13.89 -6.70
N ALA A 326 -42.28 -12.89 -5.86
CA ALA A 326 -40.91 -12.39 -5.73
C ALA A 326 -40.23 -12.83 -4.42
N TRP A 327 -40.96 -12.76 -3.31
CA TRP A 327 -40.42 -12.98 -1.96
C TRP A 327 -41.03 -14.20 -1.28
N GLU A 328 -40.29 -14.77 -0.33
CA GLU A 328 -40.79 -15.74 0.65
C GLU A 328 -40.11 -15.51 2.01
N LEU A 329 -40.67 -16.07 3.08
CA LEU A 329 -39.92 -16.19 4.33
C LEU A 329 -39.18 -17.53 4.33
N GLN A 330 -37.88 -17.47 4.62
CA GLN A 330 -37.08 -18.64 4.91
C GLN A 330 -36.76 -18.67 6.40
N THR A 331 -36.68 -19.88 6.95
CA THR A 331 -36.25 -20.12 8.33
C THR A 331 -34.96 -20.92 8.30
N ALA A 332 -33.97 -20.48 9.07
CA ALA A 332 -32.70 -21.17 9.24
C ALA A 332 -32.32 -21.24 10.71
N THR A 333 -31.34 -22.08 11.04
CA THR A 333 -30.78 -22.17 12.38
C THR A 333 -29.42 -21.50 12.39
N VAL A 334 -29.28 -20.42 13.17
CA VAL A 334 -28.02 -19.69 13.40
C VAL A 334 -27.69 -19.84 14.87
N ASP A 335 -26.51 -20.36 15.19
CA ASP A 335 -26.05 -20.59 16.58
C ASP A 335 -27.06 -21.31 17.50
N GLY A 336 -27.87 -22.20 16.92
CA GLY A 336 -28.88 -22.96 17.64
C GLY A 336 -30.20 -22.22 17.89
N ALA A 337 -30.35 -20.98 17.43
CA ALA A 337 -31.60 -20.24 17.40
C ALA A 337 -32.26 -20.35 16.01
N GLU A 338 -33.60 -20.45 15.97
CA GLU A 338 -34.34 -20.37 14.72
C GLU A 338 -34.58 -18.91 14.33
N VAL A 339 -34.30 -18.61 13.08
CA VAL A 339 -34.27 -17.26 12.53
C VAL A 339 -35.10 -17.24 11.28
N THR A 340 -36.01 -16.28 11.15
CA THR A 340 -36.87 -16.13 9.97
C THR A 340 -36.62 -14.79 9.28
N TYR A 341 -36.45 -14.80 7.96
CA TYR A 341 -36.10 -13.60 7.19
C TYR A 341 -36.69 -13.63 5.76
N PRO A 342 -36.90 -12.46 5.13
CA PRO A 342 -37.32 -12.40 3.73
C PRO A 342 -36.20 -12.84 2.80
N ALA A 343 -36.51 -13.73 1.86
CA ALA A 343 -35.60 -14.22 0.84
C ALA A 343 -36.26 -14.15 -0.54
N LEU A 344 -35.45 -14.02 -1.58
CA LEU A 344 -35.94 -14.04 -2.96
C LEU A 344 -36.30 -15.46 -3.38
N ARG A 345 -37.48 -15.62 -4.01
CA ARG A 345 -37.90 -16.89 -4.59
C ARG A 345 -36.99 -17.29 -5.75
N GLY A 346 -36.82 -18.60 -5.94
CA GLY A 346 -36.08 -19.18 -7.06
C GLY A 346 -34.65 -19.59 -6.72
N PHE A 347 -34.05 -19.00 -5.68
CA PHE A 347 -32.74 -19.41 -5.17
C PHE A 347 -32.85 -20.63 -4.22
N GLY A 348 -31.76 -21.40 -4.12
CA GLY A 348 -31.62 -22.43 -3.08
C GLY A 348 -31.56 -21.83 -1.66
N PRO A 349 -31.48 -22.69 -0.61
CA PRO A 349 -31.29 -22.22 0.76
C PRO A 349 -30.06 -21.31 0.86
N GLN A 350 -30.22 -20.13 1.45
CA GLN A 350 -29.14 -19.16 1.61
C GLN A 350 -28.02 -19.78 2.48
N PRO A 351 -26.74 -19.76 2.04
CA PRO A 351 -25.62 -20.25 2.85
C PRO A 351 -25.39 -19.41 4.10
N TYR A 352 -25.79 -18.12 4.05
CA TYR A 352 -25.66 -17.15 5.14
C TYR A 352 -27.04 -16.64 5.55
N PRO A 353 -27.81 -17.40 6.34
CA PRO A 353 -29.08 -16.92 6.86
C PRO A 353 -28.87 -15.65 7.70
N PHE A 354 -29.57 -14.58 7.32
CA PHE A 354 -29.49 -13.33 8.05
C PHE A 354 -30.29 -13.42 9.35
N ASP A 355 -29.62 -13.19 10.47
CA ASP A 355 -30.23 -13.27 11.79
C ASP A 355 -30.38 -11.91 12.48
N PHE A 356 -31.63 -11.43 12.49
CA PHE A 356 -32.06 -10.28 13.27
C PHE A 356 -31.84 -10.46 14.81
N THR A 357 -31.60 -11.68 15.31
CA THR A 357 -31.27 -12.02 16.71
C THR A 357 -29.78 -12.25 17.00
N SER A 358 -28.95 -12.59 16.01
CA SER A 358 -27.54 -12.96 16.23
C SER A 358 -26.72 -11.79 16.76
N PHE A 359 -27.05 -10.57 16.34
CA PHE A 359 -26.46 -9.34 16.86
C PHE A 359 -27.03 -8.92 18.22
N SER A 360 -28.10 -9.58 18.70
CA SER A 360 -28.67 -9.39 20.05
C SER A 360 -28.01 -10.28 21.12
N SER A 361 -27.28 -11.31 20.70
CA SER A 361 -26.37 -12.06 21.58
C SER A 361 -24.98 -11.45 21.44
N PRO A 362 -24.57 -10.52 22.32
CA PRO A 362 -23.15 -10.17 22.37
C PRO A 362 -22.35 -11.46 22.52
N ILE A 363 -21.22 -11.55 21.83
CA ILE A 363 -20.13 -12.41 22.31
C ILE A 363 -20.00 -12.09 23.81
N GLU A 364 -20.35 -13.03 24.68
CA GLU A 364 -20.23 -12.83 26.13
C GLU A 364 -18.75 -12.89 26.46
N PHE A 365 -18.13 -11.72 26.56
CA PHE A 365 -16.82 -11.58 27.19
C PHE A 365 -17.00 -11.82 28.70
N SER A 366 -16.48 -12.93 29.22
CA SER A 366 -16.34 -13.08 30.67
C SER A 366 -15.18 -12.21 31.14
N ILE A 367 -15.49 -11.03 31.68
CA ILE A 367 -14.50 -10.16 32.33
C ILE A 367 -14.13 -10.78 33.68
N THR A 368 -12.96 -11.40 33.77
CA THR A 368 -12.57 -12.13 34.99
C THR A 368 -11.90 -11.24 36.04
N ALA A 369 -11.26 -10.13 35.63
CA ALA A 369 -10.72 -9.12 36.54
C ALA A 369 -10.51 -7.75 35.87
N THR A 370 -10.95 -6.68 36.53
CA THR A 370 -10.54 -5.30 36.24
C THR A 370 -9.54 -4.84 37.29
N ARG A 371 -8.41 -4.28 36.86
CA ARG A 371 -7.49 -3.56 37.75
C ARG A 371 -7.38 -2.13 37.24
N THR A 372 -7.93 -1.18 38.00
CA THR A 372 -7.84 0.24 37.69
C THR A 372 -6.58 0.83 38.28
N THR A 373 -5.79 1.50 37.44
CA THR A 373 -4.88 2.59 37.84
C THR A 373 -5.30 3.85 37.09
N ASP A 374 -4.92 5.03 37.58
CA ASP A 374 -5.51 6.35 37.26
C ASP A 374 -5.56 6.79 35.76
N SER A 375 -5.24 5.91 34.79
CA SER A 375 -5.35 6.17 33.35
C SER A 375 -5.49 4.92 32.45
N THR A 376 -5.72 3.72 33.01
CA THR A 376 -5.73 2.45 32.24
C THR A 376 -6.78 1.46 32.75
N LEU A 377 -7.54 0.85 31.82
CA LEU A 377 -8.47 -0.25 32.10
C LEU A 377 -7.92 -1.54 31.45
N THR A 378 -7.47 -2.50 32.25
CA THR A 378 -7.10 -3.83 31.74
C THR A 378 -8.32 -4.76 31.77
N VAL A 379 -8.61 -5.42 30.65
CA VAL A 379 -9.71 -6.40 30.49
C VAL A 379 -9.13 -7.75 30.09
N GLU A 380 -9.26 -8.76 30.95
CA GLU A 380 -9.04 -10.16 30.56
C GLU A 380 -10.23 -10.66 29.73
N ILE A 381 -9.97 -11.07 28.48
CA ILE A 381 -10.98 -11.66 27.59
C ILE A 381 -10.89 -13.19 27.65
N GLY A 382 -12.04 -13.86 27.86
CA GLY A 382 -12.16 -15.32 27.82
C GLY A 382 -12.19 -15.92 26.40
N ASP A 383 -12.45 -17.22 26.28
CA ASP A 383 -12.51 -17.94 24.99
C ASP A 383 -13.48 -17.25 24.00
N VAL A 384 -13.04 -17.02 22.76
CA VAL A 384 -13.84 -16.47 21.66
C VAL A 384 -14.23 -17.62 20.74
N THR A 385 -15.52 -17.75 20.41
CA THR A 385 -16.03 -18.76 19.48
C THR A 385 -16.68 -18.11 18.27
N ASN A 386 -16.28 -18.51 17.07
CA ASN A 386 -16.99 -18.26 15.82
C ASN A 386 -16.94 -19.56 14.98
N ASP A 387 -18.06 -19.95 14.37
CA ASP A 387 -18.19 -21.08 13.43
C ASP A 387 -17.38 -22.35 13.78
N GLY A 388 -17.57 -22.86 15.00
CA GLY A 388 -16.97 -24.14 15.42
C GLY A 388 -15.46 -24.13 15.67
N ALA A 389 -14.78 -22.98 15.57
CA ALA A 389 -13.41 -22.80 16.05
C ALA A 389 -13.40 -22.17 17.46
N THR A 390 -12.50 -22.64 18.32
CA THR A 390 -12.27 -22.08 19.67
C THR A 390 -10.94 -21.34 19.66
N ALA A 391 -10.98 -20.02 19.88
CA ALA A 391 -9.79 -19.19 20.02
C ALA A 391 -9.65 -18.69 21.46
N ARG A 392 -8.41 -18.54 21.93
CA ARG A 392 -8.10 -17.92 23.22
C ARG A 392 -7.51 -16.53 22.98
N ALA A 393 -8.10 -15.52 23.60
CA ALA A 393 -7.51 -14.19 23.62
C ALA A 393 -6.42 -14.11 24.69
N ALA A 394 -5.28 -13.50 24.36
CA ALA A 394 -4.37 -12.96 25.36
C ALA A 394 -4.86 -11.56 25.80
N GLU A 395 -4.65 -11.19 27.07
CA GLU A 395 -5.10 -9.95 27.74
C GLU A 395 -5.23 -8.70 26.83
N VAL A 396 -6.37 -8.00 26.92
CA VAL A 396 -6.61 -6.75 26.19
C VAL A 396 -6.53 -5.58 27.16
N ALA A 397 -5.51 -4.74 27.02
CA ALA A 397 -5.46 -3.45 27.71
C ALA A 397 -6.18 -2.39 26.87
N ILE A 398 -7.02 -1.55 27.49
CA ILE A 398 -7.71 -0.44 26.85
C ILE A 398 -7.26 0.86 27.54
N VAL A 399 -6.87 1.86 26.76
CA VAL A 399 -6.53 3.20 27.28
C VAL A 399 -7.59 4.22 26.91
N GLN A 400 -7.74 5.21 27.80
CA GLN A 400 -8.44 6.44 27.51
C GLN A 400 -7.50 7.33 26.68
N SER A 401 -7.88 7.68 25.45
CA SER A 401 -7.10 8.62 24.62
C SER A 401 -7.64 10.05 24.77
N GLU A 402 -6.77 11.06 24.67
CA GLU A 402 -7.21 12.46 24.54
C GLU A 402 -7.91 12.65 23.20
N ALA A 403 -8.99 13.43 23.18
CA ALA A 403 -9.76 13.70 21.98
C ALA A 403 -8.90 14.36 20.90
N MET A 404 -9.11 13.98 19.64
CA MET A 404 -8.56 14.71 18.49
C MET A 404 -9.04 16.17 18.54
N PRO A 405 -8.23 17.17 18.09
CA PRO A 405 -8.67 18.56 18.08
C PRO A 405 -9.91 18.75 17.18
N GLY A 406 -11.10 18.76 17.78
CA GLY A 406 -12.38 18.85 17.07
C GLY A 406 -13.46 17.86 17.51
N ASP A 407 -13.10 16.81 18.26
CA ASP A 407 -14.04 15.87 18.88
C ASP A 407 -14.32 16.26 20.34
N ASP A 408 -15.58 16.46 20.69
CA ASP A 408 -16.00 16.68 22.10
C ASP A 408 -16.21 15.34 22.85
N ASP A 409 -16.00 14.19 22.20
CA ASP A 409 -16.26 12.85 22.76
C ASP A 409 -14.98 12.00 22.95
N LEU A 410 -14.92 11.28 24.08
CA LEU A 410 -13.81 10.42 24.48
C LEU A 410 -13.74 9.12 23.65
N ALA A 411 -12.62 8.87 22.97
CA ALA A 411 -12.38 7.62 22.26
C ALA A 411 -11.54 6.63 23.09
N TRP A 412 -11.98 5.36 23.13
CA TRP A 412 -11.25 4.25 23.77
C TRP A 412 -10.64 3.36 22.71
N ARG A 413 -9.35 3.03 22.85
CA ARG A 413 -8.62 2.18 21.90
C ARG A 413 -7.93 1.03 22.62
N PRO A 414 -7.86 -0.18 22.01
CA PRO A 414 -6.96 -1.23 22.48
C PRO A 414 -5.52 -0.70 22.52
N VAL A 415 -4.74 -1.14 23.51
CA VAL A 415 -3.31 -0.86 23.62
C VAL A 415 -2.56 -2.02 23.00
N GLY A 416 -1.77 -1.74 21.96
CA GLY A 416 -0.86 -2.69 21.36
C GLY A 416 -1.55 -3.80 20.53
N PRO A 417 -0.75 -4.69 19.93
CA PRO A 417 -1.25 -5.75 19.08
C PRO A 417 -2.08 -6.79 19.83
N GLN A 418 -3.21 -7.19 19.25
CA GLN A 418 -4.11 -8.20 19.82
C GLN A 418 -3.76 -9.57 19.22
N VAL A 419 -3.58 -10.58 20.08
CA VAL A 419 -3.10 -11.93 19.74
C VAL A 419 -4.24 -12.93 19.90
N PHE A 420 -4.61 -13.63 18.82
CA PHE A 420 -5.64 -14.67 18.81
C PHE A 420 -5.06 -15.98 18.26
N ASP A 421 -5.03 -17.03 19.07
CA ASP A 421 -4.56 -18.36 18.67
C ASP A 421 -5.66 -19.18 17.98
N GLY A 422 -5.31 -19.94 16.93
CA GLY A 422 -6.18 -20.95 16.31
C GLY A 422 -7.04 -20.49 15.12
N LEU A 423 -6.69 -19.36 14.51
CA LEU A 423 -7.33 -18.83 13.29
C LEU A 423 -6.56 -19.26 12.02
N GLU A 424 -7.25 -19.39 10.88
CA GLU A 424 -6.65 -19.79 9.61
C GLU A 424 -5.87 -18.62 8.97
N PRO A 425 -4.62 -18.84 8.49
CA PRO A 425 -3.84 -17.86 7.74
C PRO A 425 -4.60 -17.22 6.57
N ALA A 426 -4.30 -15.95 6.26
CA ALA A 426 -4.87 -15.20 5.14
C ALA A 426 -6.41 -15.03 5.13
N THR A 427 -7.07 -15.27 6.27
CA THR A 427 -8.52 -15.08 6.44
C THR A 427 -8.79 -13.81 7.24
N LYS A 428 -9.69 -12.94 6.76
CA LYS A 428 -10.10 -11.70 7.45
C LYS A 428 -11.11 -12.02 8.55
N TYR A 429 -10.81 -11.68 9.80
CA TYR A 429 -11.73 -11.83 10.94
C TYR A 429 -12.15 -10.46 11.48
N THR A 430 -13.43 -10.30 11.79
CA THR A 430 -14.02 -9.07 12.38
C THR A 430 -14.56 -9.39 13.76
N PHE A 431 -14.13 -8.64 14.79
CA PHE A 431 -14.52 -8.86 16.19
C PHE A 431 -15.23 -7.63 16.77
N TRP A 432 -16.20 -7.84 17.66
CA TRP A 432 -16.94 -6.75 18.32
C TRP A 432 -16.94 -6.95 19.84
N ALA A 433 -16.56 -5.93 20.62
CA ALA A 433 -16.70 -5.98 22.08
C ALA A 433 -17.85 -5.12 22.60
N LYS A 434 -18.59 -5.66 23.56
CA LYS A 434 -19.61 -4.93 24.34
C LYS A 434 -19.02 -4.54 25.71
N VAL A 435 -18.70 -3.26 25.89
CA VAL A 435 -18.11 -2.69 27.11
C VAL A 435 -19.20 -1.98 27.93
N ARG A 436 -19.18 -2.09 29.26
CA ARG A 436 -20.10 -1.33 30.13
C ARG A 436 -19.33 -0.29 30.94
N LEU A 437 -19.72 0.97 30.82
CA LEU A 437 -19.20 2.06 31.66
C LEU A 437 -19.99 2.13 32.96
N GLU A 438 -19.31 2.05 34.10
CA GLU A 438 -19.90 2.23 35.44
C GLU A 438 -19.36 3.51 36.10
N GLY A 439 -20.26 4.45 36.41
CA GLY A 439 -19.99 5.69 37.13
C GLY A 439 -20.01 6.95 36.26
N GLY A 440 -20.71 8.00 36.72
CA GLY A 440 -20.87 9.28 36.00
C GLY A 440 -22.16 9.39 35.18
N GLU A 441 -22.40 10.57 34.59
CA GLU A 441 -23.61 10.85 33.78
C GLU A 441 -23.67 10.07 32.46
N GLU A 442 -22.58 9.42 32.05
CA GLU A 442 -22.47 8.64 30.82
C GLU A 442 -22.56 7.11 30.99
N SER A 443 -22.93 6.63 32.18
CA SER A 443 -23.04 5.18 32.46
C SER A 443 -23.93 4.45 31.44
N GLY A 444 -23.43 3.36 30.86
CA GLY A 444 -24.16 2.60 29.83
C GLY A 444 -23.29 1.57 29.10
N TRP A 445 -23.95 0.73 28.30
CA TRP A 445 -23.26 -0.17 27.37
C TRP A 445 -22.74 0.63 26.17
N ARG A 446 -21.55 0.28 25.69
CA ARG A 446 -20.91 0.79 24.49
C ARG A 446 -20.39 -0.41 23.69
N PHE A 447 -20.51 -0.36 22.38
CA PHE A 447 -19.78 -1.30 21.53
C PHE A 447 -18.48 -0.61 21.11
N ALA A 448 -17.36 -1.26 21.39
CA ALA A 448 -16.06 -0.84 20.89
C ALA A 448 -15.75 -1.73 19.68
N PRO A 449 -15.48 -1.16 18.50
CA PRO A 449 -14.91 -1.94 17.40
C PRO A 449 -13.55 -2.47 17.88
N LEU A 450 -13.39 -3.79 17.95
CA LEU A 450 -12.06 -4.37 17.92
C LEU A 450 -11.77 -4.60 16.45
N TYR A 451 -10.91 -3.75 15.89
CA TYR A 451 -10.55 -3.77 14.48
C TYR A 451 -10.29 -5.17 13.91
N THR A 452 -10.49 -5.27 12.59
CA THR A 452 -10.05 -6.37 11.74
C THR A 452 -8.64 -6.82 12.07
N ARG A 453 -8.40 -8.12 12.33
CA ARG A 453 -7.02 -8.61 12.45
C ARG A 453 -6.72 -10.00 11.88
N TYR A 454 -5.44 -10.09 11.52
CA TYR A 454 -4.67 -11.09 10.79
C TYR A 454 -4.42 -12.35 11.61
N ALA A 455 -4.48 -13.49 10.95
CA ALA A 455 -3.90 -14.72 11.48
C ALA A 455 -2.38 -14.54 11.64
N LEU A 456 -1.89 -14.83 12.84
CA LEU A 456 -0.47 -14.78 13.16
C LEU A 456 0.27 -15.81 12.33
N SER A 457 1.32 -15.36 11.65
CA SER A 457 2.27 -16.27 11.01
C SER A 457 3.14 -16.89 12.09
N ASP A 458 3.32 -18.21 12.06
CA ASP A 458 4.34 -18.90 12.83
C ASP A 458 5.67 -18.99 12.06
N ASP A 459 5.80 -18.29 10.93
CA ASP A 459 7.03 -18.20 10.15
C ASP A 459 8.09 -17.39 10.92
N PRO A 460 9.12 -18.05 11.46
CA PRO A 460 10.11 -17.39 12.28
C PRO A 460 11.23 -16.75 11.45
N THR A 461 11.16 -16.83 10.11
CA THR A 461 12.26 -16.49 9.21
C THR A 461 12.59 -15.00 9.29
N PRO A 462 13.84 -14.62 9.66
CA PRO A 462 14.29 -13.25 9.54
C PRO A 462 14.33 -12.80 8.08
N ALA A 463 13.67 -11.69 7.77
CA ALA A 463 13.61 -11.06 6.45
C ALA A 463 14.08 -9.60 6.53
N HIS A 464 14.21 -8.94 5.37
CA HIS A 464 14.55 -7.52 5.26
C HIS A 464 15.82 -7.13 6.05
N ILE A 465 16.86 -7.94 5.91
CA ILE A 465 18.06 -7.83 6.73
C ILE A 465 18.94 -6.73 6.14
N SER A 466 19.25 -5.71 6.93
CA SER A 466 20.14 -4.61 6.54
C SER A 466 21.16 -4.30 7.65
N ALA A 467 22.37 -3.91 7.26
CA ALA A 467 23.36 -3.32 8.15
C ALA A 467 23.49 -1.84 7.79
N THR A 468 23.07 -0.93 8.66
CA THR A 468 22.98 0.50 8.37
C THR A 468 24.23 1.26 8.81
N VAL A 469 24.65 2.24 7.99
CA VAL A 469 25.70 3.20 8.34
C VAL A 469 25.27 4.03 9.54
N THR A 470 26.18 4.27 10.49
CA THR A 470 25.94 5.08 11.71
C THR A 470 26.84 6.32 11.70
N GLU A 471 26.72 7.22 12.69
CA GLU A 471 27.60 8.40 12.83
C GLU A 471 29.10 8.04 12.97
N ASP A 472 29.43 6.83 13.42
CA ASP A 472 30.80 6.31 13.53
C ASP A 472 30.95 4.92 12.85
N PRO A 473 30.86 4.84 11.51
CA PRO A 473 30.84 3.56 10.79
C PRO A 473 32.20 2.83 10.85
N ALA A 474 33.23 3.45 11.45
CA ALA A 474 34.50 2.80 11.75
C ALA A 474 34.42 1.89 13.00
N HIS A 475 33.47 2.15 13.91
CA HIS A 475 33.38 1.46 15.20
C HIS A 475 31.97 0.98 15.58
N THR A 476 30.93 1.40 14.85
CA THR A 476 29.54 1.07 15.14
C THR A 476 28.77 0.70 13.87
N VAL A 477 27.77 -0.15 14.02
CA VAL A 477 26.80 -0.52 12.97
C VAL A 477 25.45 -0.82 13.63
N ALA A 478 24.35 -0.45 12.97
CA ALA A 478 23.01 -0.90 13.34
C ALA A 478 22.58 -2.02 12.39
N ILE A 479 22.05 -3.12 12.91
CA ILE A 479 21.56 -4.24 12.09
C ILE A 479 20.06 -4.38 12.34
N ASN A 480 19.29 -4.30 11.26
CA ASN A 480 17.83 -4.33 11.27
C ASN A 480 17.32 -5.56 10.51
N TRP A 481 16.19 -6.11 10.95
CA TRP A 481 15.46 -7.15 10.25
C TRP A 481 14.01 -7.21 10.75
N GLU A 482 13.17 -7.94 10.05
CA GLU A 482 11.81 -8.24 10.49
C GLU A 482 11.55 -9.74 10.60
N THR A 483 10.50 -10.09 11.35
CA THR A 483 9.91 -11.42 11.37
C THR A 483 8.38 -11.32 11.25
N LEU A 484 7.76 -12.31 10.60
CA LEU A 484 6.31 -12.45 10.59
C LEU A 484 5.79 -13.02 11.93
N ASP A 485 6.57 -13.91 12.55
CA ASP A 485 6.33 -14.36 13.93
C ASP A 485 6.64 -13.24 14.93
N ILE A 486 5.57 -12.71 15.54
CA ILE A 486 5.64 -11.64 16.54
C ILE A 486 5.98 -12.15 17.95
N GLY A 487 6.06 -13.48 18.15
CA GLY A 487 6.44 -14.10 19.42
C GLY A 487 7.94 -14.16 19.66
N LEU A 488 8.75 -13.82 18.65
CA LEU A 488 10.22 -13.78 18.73
C LEU A 488 10.69 -12.51 19.44
N ASP A 489 10.79 -12.54 20.77
CA ASP A 489 11.05 -11.36 21.60
C ASP A 489 12.48 -11.21 22.15
N GLN A 490 13.41 -12.07 21.74
CA GLN A 490 14.82 -12.06 22.14
C GLN A 490 15.77 -11.79 20.96
N PRO A 491 15.62 -10.64 20.27
CA PRO A 491 16.45 -10.31 19.11
C PRO A 491 17.93 -10.28 19.48
N ALA A 492 18.74 -10.93 18.65
CA ALA A 492 20.17 -10.96 18.81
C ALA A 492 20.90 -11.05 17.48
N VAL A 493 22.08 -10.43 17.44
CA VAL A 493 23.09 -10.62 16.41
C VAL A 493 24.20 -11.50 16.94
N GLN A 494 24.62 -12.48 16.14
CA GLN A 494 25.91 -13.14 16.32
C GLN A 494 26.89 -12.63 15.29
N ILE A 495 28.00 -12.06 15.75
CA ILE A 495 28.99 -11.39 14.90
C ILE A 495 30.41 -11.89 15.17
N ALA A 496 31.23 -12.03 14.13
CA ALA A 496 32.63 -12.41 14.25
C ALA A 496 33.51 -11.69 13.22
N ARG A 497 34.75 -11.38 13.62
CA ARG A 497 35.79 -10.91 12.69
C ARG A 497 36.26 -12.04 11.78
N THR A 498 36.55 -11.71 10.52
CA THR A 498 37.08 -12.69 9.56
C THR A 498 38.61 -12.79 9.59
N ASP A 499 39.31 -11.79 10.11
CA ASP A 499 40.78 -11.65 10.06
C ASP A 499 41.57 -12.47 11.11
N THR A 500 40.90 -13.14 12.05
CA THR A 500 41.56 -13.89 13.15
C THR A 500 41.84 -15.36 12.84
N GLY A 501 41.39 -15.89 11.70
CA GLY A 501 41.55 -17.29 11.29
C GLY A 501 40.72 -18.31 12.10
N ASN A 502 40.09 -17.89 13.20
CA ASN A 502 39.11 -18.64 13.99
C ASN A 502 37.93 -17.72 14.33
N ARG A 503 36.77 -17.96 13.70
CA ARG A 503 35.55 -17.15 13.90
C ARG A 503 35.02 -17.39 15.31
N LYS A 504 35.31 -16.46 16.22
CA LYS A 504 34.72 -16.44 17.56
C LYS A 504 33.52 -15.49 17.51
N PHE A 505 32.32 -16.05 17.45
CA PHE A 505 31.09 -15.27 17.49
C PHE A 505 30.86 -14.66 18.87
N GLU A 506 30.57 -13.37 18.86
CA GLU A 506 30.06 -12.60 19.99
C GLU A 506 28.57 -12.40 19.78
N THR A 507 27.79 -12.45 20.86
CA THR A 507 26.34 -12.24 20.81
C THR A 507 26.01 -10.89 21.39
N VAL A 508 25.31 -10.07 20.62
CA VAL A 508 24.80 -8.76 21.01
C VAL A 508 23.28 -8.82 20.95
N ARG A 509 22.61 -8.40 22.02
CA ARG A 509 21.14 -8.38 22.12
C ARG A 509 20.62 -7.02 21.66
N GLY A 510 19.43 -7.02 21.09
CA GLY A 510 18.79 -5.82 20.55
C GLY A 510 17.45 -5.51 21.19
N THR A 511 16.70 -4.69 20.48
CA THR A 511 15.31 -4.33 20.77
C THR A 511 14.40 -4.81 19.66
N GLN A 512 13.12 -4.97 19.97
CA GLN A 512 12.09 -5.25 18.99
C GLN A 512 10.91 -4.29 19.13
N ARG A 513 10.12 -4.16 18.06
CA ARG A 513 8.88 -3.41 17.99
C ARG A 513 7.91 -4.14 17.07
N VAL A 514 6.78 -4.57 17.63
CA VAL A 514 5.66 -5.07 16.83
C VAL A 514 4.82 -3.90 16.36
N GLN A 515 4.51 -3.84 15.07
CA GLN A 515 3.77 -2.75 14.44
C GLN A 515 2.79 -3.29 13.38
N GLU A 516 1.60 -2.70 13.34
CA GLU A 516 0.69 -2.87 12.20
C GLU A 516 1.22 -2.06 11.02
N VAL A 517 1.06 -2.60 9.82
CA VAL A 517 1.61 -2.04 8.59
C VAL A 517 0.57 -2.03 7.48
N HIS A 518 0.74 -1.12 6.51
CA HIS A 518 0.00 -1.16 5.26
C HIS A 518 0.75 -2.07 4.28
N MET A 519 0.34 -3.30 4.09
CA MET A 519 0.86 -4.17 3.04
C MET A 519 0.57 -3.63 1.65
N SER A 520 -0.60 -3.02 1.43
CA SER A 520 -0.97 -2.45 0.13
C SER A 520 -0.63 -0.97 0.00
N ALA A 521 -0.60 -0.48 -1.24
CA ALA A 521 -0.44 0.94 -1.58
C ALA A 521 -1.66 1.82 -1.17
N ASN A 522 -2.63 1.26 -0.44
CA ASN A 522 -3.85 1.95 -0.01
C ASN A 522 -3.63 2.64 1.34
N GLU A 523 -3.56 3.98 1.31
CA GLU A 523 -3.39 4.78 2.51
C GLU A 523 -4.54 4.53 3.50
N GLY A 524 -4.22 4.39 4.79
CA GLY A 524 -5.23 4.19 5.84
C GLY A 524 -5.69 2.74 6.08
N VAL A 525 -5.32 1.78 5.21
CA VAL A 525 -5.63 0.35 5.41
C VAL A 525 -4.45 -0.38 6.04
N LEU A 526 -4.49 -0.62 7.35
CA LEU A 526 -3.52 -1.51 8.01
C LEU A 526 -3.90 -2.96 7.71
N ASP A 527 -3.32 -3.56 6.67
CA ASP A 527 -3.54 -4.93 6.17
C ASP A 527 -2.41 -5.94 6.49
N GLY A 528 -1.51 -5.60 7.41
CA GLY A 528 -0.49 -6.51 7.93
C GLY A 528 0.00 -6.20 9.34
N ILE A 529 0.81 -7.10 9.88
CA ILE A 529 1.58 -6.93 11.11
C ILE A 529 3.00 -7.46 10.90
N ARG A 530 3.98 -6.77 11.48
CA ARG A 530 5.40 -7.13 11.45
C ARG A 530 6.02 -6.97 12.82
N ASN A 531 7.05 -7.76 13.08
CA ASN A 531 7.92 -7.59 14.24
C ASN A 531 9.29 -7.13 13.75
N PHE A 532 9.62 -5.87 14.03
CA PHE A 532 10.86 -5.23 13.62
C PHE A 532 11.89 -5.34 14.73
N HIS A 533 13.14 -5.58 14.36
CA HIS A 533 14.24 -5.85 15.28
C HIS A 533 15.44 -5.00 14.93
N THR A 534 16.09 -4.43 15.94
CA THR A 534 17.28 -3.58 15.78
C THR A 534 18.34 -3.97 16.79
N VAL A 535 19.58 -4.15 16.34
CA VAL A 535 20.76 -4.39 17.19
C VAL A 535 21.88 -3.42 16.82
N HIS A 536 22.27 -2.57 17.76
CA HIS A 536 23.51 -1.79 17.65
C HIS A 536 24.70 -2.63 18.10
N VAL A 537 25.74 -2.69 17.26
CA VAL A 537 27.00 -3.35 17.59
C VAL A 537 28.10 -2.30 17.69
N ASP A 538 28.56 -2.06 18.92
CA ASP A 538 29.59 -1.08 19.22
C ASP A 538 30.99 -1.68 19.41
N GLY A 539 32.00 -0.80 19.45
CA GLY A 539 33.37 -1.17 19.79
C GLY A 539 34.05 -2.01 18.72
N LEU A 540 33.56 -1.92 17.47
CA LEU A 540 34.16 -2.58 16.32
C LEU A 540 35.52 -1.94 16.01
N LYS A 541 36.35 -2.69 15.31
CA LYS A 541 37.65 -2.22 14.86
C LYS A 541 37.47 -1.61 13.47
N ALA A 542 38.02 -0.43 13.25
CA ALA A 542 38.07 0.20 11.93
C ALA A 542 38.78 -0.69 10.87
N ASP A 543 38.43 -0.49 9.61
CA ASP A 543 38.98 -1.22 8.45
C ASP A 543 39.00 -2.75 8.67
N THR A 544 37.88 -3.31 9.14
CA THR A 544 37.79 -4.73 9.49
C THR A 544 36.49 -5.32 8.94
N GLU A 545 36.62 -6.49 8.29
CA GLU A 545 35.46 -7.25 7.81
C GLU A 545 34.89 -8.12 8.95
N TYR A 546 33.57 -8.11 9.04
CA TYR A 546 32.77 -8.89 9.96
C TYR A 546 31.77 -9.75 9.20
N VAL A 547 31.52 -10.94 9.70
CA VAL A 547 30.36 -11.76 9.33
C VAL A 547 29.36 -11.76 10.48
N TYR A 548 28.08 -11.72 10.16
CA TYR A 548 27.01 -11.67 11.15
C TYR A 548 25.82 -12.55 10.74
N ARG A 549 24.97 -12.90 11.70
CA ARG A 549 23.63 -13.45 11.48
C ARG A 549 22.67 -12.90 12.52
N VAL A 550 21.43 -12.70 12.14
CA VAL A 550 20.36 -12.14 12.98
C VAL A 550 19.37 -13.24 13.37
N GLY A 551 18.56 -12.99 14.40
CA GLY A 551 17.47 -13.87 14.77
C GLY A 551 17.16 -13.78 16.26
N ASP A 552 16.59 -14.85 16.80
CA ASP A 552 16.13 -14.93 18.18
C ASP A 552 17.00 -15.89 19.00
N LEU A 553 17.55 -15.40 20.10
CA LEU A 553 18.50 -16.15 20.91
C LEU A 553 17.86 -17.31 21.67
N GLU A 554 16.62 -17.16 22.16
CA GLU A 554 15.97 -18.16 22.99
C GLU A 554 15.25 -19.22 22.15
N ALA A 555 14.59 -18.80 21.06
CA ALA A 555 14.00 -19.70 20.08
C ALA A 555 15.06 -20.43 19.26
N GLY A 556 16.29 -19.89 19.18
CA GLY A 556 17.40 -20.50 18.44
C GLY A 556 17.23 -20.40 16.92
N VAL A 557 16.47 -19.40 16.46
CA VAL A 557 16.21 -19.09 15.05
C VAL A 557 17.29 -18.14 14.56
N TRP A 558 17.88 -18.42 13.39
CA TRP A 558 18.96 -17.62 12.84
C TRP A 558 18.87 -17.52 11.32
N SER A 559 19.17 -16.33 10.78
CA SER A 559 19.33 -16.08 9.36
C SER A 559 20.56 -16.78 8.77
N ALA A 560 20.68 -16.71 7.44
CA ALA A 560 21.96 -16.89 6.77
C ALA A 560 23.00 -15.85 7.22
N GLU A 561 24.29 -16.14 7.03
CA GLU A 561 25.36 -15.19 7.33
C GLU A 561 25.37 -14.05 6.31
N GLY A 562 25.31 -12.81 6.77
CA GLY A 562 25.69 -11.62 6.02
C GLY A 562 27.10 -11.16 6.39
N ARG A 563 27.58 -10.11 5.72
CA ARG A 563 28.87 -9.46 6.03
C ARG A 563 28.80 -7.95 5.86
N PHE A 564 29.78 -7.28 6.46
CA PHE A 564 30.07 -5.88 6.17
C PHE A 564 31.53 -5.57 6.53
N ARG A 565 32.03 -4.42 6.08
CA ARG A 565 33.34 -3.91 6.47
C ARG A 565 33.19 -2.52 7.10
N THR A 566 33.76 -2.34 8.29
CA THR A 566 33.80 -1.03 8.96
C THR A 566 34.62 -0.03 8.15
N ALA A 567 34.27 1.26 8.31
CA ALA A 567 34.89 2.34 7.55
C ALA A 567 36.42 2.36 7.68
N VAL A 568 37.06 2.70 6.56
CA VAL A 568 38.52 2.89 6.47
C VAL A 568 38.92 4.25 7.04
N GLY A 569 40.17 4.38 7.46
CA GLY A 569 40.73 5.65 7.89
C GLY A 569 41.13 6.56 6.72
N GLN A 570 41.50 7.80 7.01
CA GLN A 570 42.04 8.75 6.02
C GLN A 570 43.24 8.18 5.24
N ASN A 571 43.40 8.59 3.98
CA ASN A 571 44.39 8.12 3.01
C ASN A 571 44.27 6.62 2.67
N GLN A 572 43.05 6.08 2.65
CA GLN A 572 42.73 4.75 2.13
C GLN A 572 41.67 4.86 1.03
N ASP A 573 41.74 3.96 0.05
CA ASP A 573 40.79 3.90 -1.05
C ASP A 573 39.48 3.27 -0.56
N PHE A 574 38.35 3.77 -1.07
CA PHE A 574 37.05 3.12 -0.94
C PHE A 574 36.16 3.47 -2.13
N SER A 575 35.13 2.66 -2.37
CA SER A 575 34.07 2.98 -3.31
C SER A 575 32.70 2.66 -2.73
N PHE A 576 31.66 3.23 -3.32
CA PHE A 576 30.29 2.94 -2.97
C PHE A 576 29.38 2.94 -4.20
N LEU A 577 28.33 2.13 -4.12
CA LEU A 577 27.24 2.15 -5.07
C LEU A 577 26.35 3.35 -4.74
N TYR A 578 26.03 4.15 -5.75
CA TYR A 578 25.04 5.23 -5.67
C TYR A 578 23.92 4.92 -6.65
N TYR A 579 22.68 4.88 -6.14
CA TYR A 579 21.46 4.86 -6.94
C TYR A 579 20.40 5.71 -6.26
N THR A 580 19.28 5.95 -6.95
CA THR A 580 18.22 6.82 -6.44
C THR A 580 16.90 6.47 -7.09
N ASP A 581 15.79 6.83 -6.43
CA ASP A 581 14.43 6.71 -6.96
C ASP A 581 14.16 5.32 -7.55
N PRO A 582 14.50 4.20 -6.87
CA PRO A 582 13.97 2.91 -7.28
C PRO A 582 12.44 2.95 -7.30
N GLN A 583 11.86 3.71 -6.36
CA GLN A 583 10.44 4.08 -6.25
C GLN A 583 9.55 2.90 -6.63
N VAL A 584 9.83 1.76 -6.01
CA VAL A 584 9.24 0.50 -6.42
C VAL A 584 7.74 0.52 -6.15
N GLN A 585 7.00 -0.05 -7.10
CA GLN A 585 5.58 -0.36 -6.98
C GLN A 585 5.44 -1.88 -6.92
N ASP A 586 4.31 -2.46 -7.31
CA ASP A 586 4.16 -3.93 -7.35
C ASP A 586 5.01 -4.58 -8.47
N ASP A 587 5.46 -3.80 -9.47
CA ASP A 587 6.45 -4.21 -10.49
C ASP A 587 7.85 -3.70 -10.12
N ASN A 588 8.82 -4.60 -10.05
CA ASN A 588 10.21 -4.30 -9.75
C ASN A 588 11.23 -4.95 -10.67
N ALA A 589 10.83 -5.52 -11.80
CA ALA A 589 11.75 -6.21 -12.71
C ALA A 589 12.91 -5.30 -13.14
N ALA A 590 12.61 -4.03 -13.43
CA ALA A 590 13.60 -3.02 -13.79
C ALA A 590 14.62 -2.77 -12.67
N PHE A 591 14.15 -2.58 -11.44
CA PHE A 591 15.00 -2.34 -10.28
C PHE A 591 15.85 -3.57 -9.95
N ILE A 592 15.26 -4.77 -9.94
CA ILE A 592 15.97 -6.03 -9.75
C ILE A 592 17.09 -6.17 -10.79
N ARG A 593 16.77 -5.97 -12.07
CA ARG A 593 17.74 -6.11 -13.16
C ARG A 593 18.87 -5.11 -13.04
N ASN A 594 18.56 -3.87 -12.67
CA ASN A 594 19.54 -2.82 -12.46
C ASN A 594 20.50 -3.15 -11.31
N MET A 595 19.96 -3.49 -10.13
CA MET A 595 20.77 -3.86 -8.96
C MET A 595 21.59 -5.12 -9.20
N ARG A 596 20.98 -6.17 -9.75
CA ARG A 596 21.69 -7.42 -10.11
C ARG A 596 22.88 -7.15 -11.03
N THR A 597 22.73 -6.23 -11.98
CA THR A 597 23.80 -5.86 -12.90
C THR A 597 24.92 -5.11 -12.18
N ALA A 598 24.58 -4.10 -11.37
CA ALA A 598 25.55 -3.37 -10.56
C ALA A 598 26.35 -4.32 -9.64
N GLU A 599 25.67 -5.27 -9.00
CA GLU A 599 26.30 -6.28 -8.16
C GLU A 599 27.22 -7.23 -8.94
N GLN A 600 26.79 -7.69 -10.12
CA GLN A 600 27.59 -8.59 -10.96
C GLN A 600 28.85 -7.92 -11.52
N GLU A 601 28.76 -6.65 -11.89
CA GLU A 601 29.88 -5.92 -12.52
C GLU A 601 30.84 -5.30 -11.51
N HIS A 602 30.32 -4.88 -10.35
CA HIS A 602 31.05 -4.04 -9.40
C HIS A 602 30.88 -4.42 -7.92
N GLY A 603 30.07 -5.44 -7.58
CA GLY A 603 29.74 -5.78 -6.19
C GLY A 603 30.93 -5.98 -5.26
N ASP A 604 32.03 -6.55 -5.78
CA ASP A 604 33.25 -6.84 -5.02
C ASP A 604 34.08 -5.59 -4.64
N GLU A 605 33.85 -4.44 -5.29
CA GLU A 605 34.58 -3.19 -4.96
C GLU A 605 33.87 -2.34 -3.89
N PHE A 606 32.55 -2.43 -3.79
CA PHE A 606 31.76 -1.51 -2.97
C PHE A 606 31.99 -1.74 -1.47
N ALA A 607 32.31 -0.66 -0.77
CA ALA A 607 32.47 -0.66 0.68
C ALA A 607 31.13 -0.42 1.41
N PHE A 608 30.20 0.30 0.79
CA PHE A 608 28.82 0.51 1.22
C PHE A 608 27.93 0.89 0.01
N THR A 609 26.62 0.98 0.25
CA THR A 609 25.62 1.45 -0.73
C THR A 609 24.93 2.71 -0.22
N LEU A 610 24.72 3.69 -1.11
CA LEU A 610 23.97 4.92 -0.88
C LEU A 610 22.77 4.97 -1.84
N ALA A 611 21.55 4.92 -1.29
CA ALA A 611 20.31 5.23 -2.00
C ALA A 611 19.90 6.69 -1.71
N ALA A 612 19.74 7.52 -2.73
CA ALA A 612 19.38 8.92 -2.53
C ALA A 612 17.85 9.14 -2.41
N GLY A 613 17.14 8.25 -1.70
CA GLY A 613 15.73 8.38 -1.34
C GLY A 613 14.74 7.86 -2.39
N ASP A 614 13.46 7.96 -2.04
CA ASP A 614 12.30 7.41 -2.75
C ASP A 614 12.47 5.90 -2.97
N LEU A 615 12.55 5.14 -1.88
CA LEU A 615 12.69 3.69 -1.94
C LEU A 615 11.44 3.04 -2.52
N THR A 616 10.27 3.49 -2.08
CA THR A 616 8.94 3.02 -2.52
C THR A 616 8.15 4.16 -3.15
N GLU A 617 7.13 3.85 -3.95
CA GLU A 617 6.18 4.86 -4.46
C GLU A 617 5.27 5.39 -3.36
N LYS A 618 4.97 4.57 -2.35
CA LYS A 618 4.13 4.92 -1.20
C LYS A 618 4.88 4.64 0.08
N GLY A 619 5.31 5.70 0.77
CA GLY A 619 6.09 5.64 2.00
C GLY A 619 5.38 5.12 3.24
N TYR A 620 4.25 4.44 3.07
CA TYR A 620 3.55 3.70 4.12
C TYR A 620 3.36 2.22 3.73
N ALA A 621 3.58 1.86 2.46
CA ALA A 621 3.26 0.55 1.91
C ALA A 621 4.41 -0.46 2.10
N GLU A 622 4.32 -1.26 3.14
CA GLU A 622 5.23 -2.36 3.47
C GLU A 622 5.39 -3.37 2.33
N GLY A 623 4.34 -3.67 1.57
CA GLY A 623 4.46 -4.59 0.42
C GLY A 623 5.32 -4.04 -0.73
N GLN A 624 5.43 -2.71 -0.85
CA GLN A 624 6.41 -2.11 -1.76
C GLN A 624 7.82 -2.21 -1.19
N LEU A 625 7.98 -2.26 0.13
CA LEU A 625 9.26 -2.52 0.76
C LEU A 625 9.70 -3.98 0.64
N ASP A 626 8.78 -4.96 0.71
CA ASP A 626 9.03 -6.37 0.31
C ASP A 626 9.66 -6.40 -1.10
N THR A 627 9.10 -5.57 -1.98
CA THR A 627 9.50 -5.45 -3.37
C THR A 627 10.88 -4.80 -3.52
N PHE A 628 11.19 -3.78 -2.73
CA PHE A 628 12.51 -3.15 -2.66
C PHE A 628 13.57 -4.15 -2.19
N TYR A 629 13.31 -4.87 -1.08
CA TYR A 629 14.21 -5.89 -0.59
C TYR A 629 14.39 -7.04 -1.59
N GLY A 630 13.37 -7.37 -2.39
CA GLY A 630 13.49 -8.34 -3.49
C GLY A 630 14.61 -8.00 -4.49
N GLY A 631 14.86 -6.72 -4.75
CA GLY A 631 15.96 -6.25 -5.61
C GLY A 631 17.26 -5.95 -4.85
N ALA A 632 17.17 -5.41 -3.63
CA ALA A 632 18.31 -4.89 -2.89
C ALA A 632 18.99 -5.90 -1.95
N GLN A 633 18.26 -6.92 -1.44
CA GLN A 633 18.73 -7.80 -0.36
C GLN A 633 20.09 -8.46 -0.64
N ALA A 634 20.38 -8.80 -1.90
CA ALA A 634 21.67 -9.38 -2.29
C ALA A 634 22.85 -8.45 -1.98
N GLY A 635 22.72 -7.15 -2.28
CA GLY A 635 23.73 -6.15 -1.94
C GLY A 635 23.72 -5.80 -0.45
N LEU A 636 22.54 -5.65 0.15
CA LEU A 636 22.37 -5.32 1.58
C LEU A 636 22.95 -6.37 2.52
N SER A 637 23.02 -7.63 2.08
CA SER A 637 23.60 -8.74 2.86
C SER A 637 25.14 -8.72 2.86
N GLU A 638 25.76 -7.95 1.97
CA GLU A 638 27.22 -7.97 1.74
C GLU A 638 27.92 -6.68 2.17
N ARG A 639 27.19 -5.61 2.51
CA ARG A 639 27.77 -4.31 2.92
C ARG A 639 26.82 -3.43 3.70
N MET A 640 27.34 -2.32 4.23
CA MET A 640 26.52 -1.32 4.90
C MET A 640 25.65 -0.55 3.91
N PHE A 641 24.46 -0.14 4.36
CA PHE A 641 23.48 0.62 3.59
C PHE A 641 23.21 1.97 4.23
N LEU A 642 23.02 2.97 3.37
CA LEU A 642 22.58 4.31 3.68
C LEU A 642 21.45 4.65 2.71
N THR A 643 20.31 5.09 3.23
CA THR A 643 19.37 5.88 2.43
C THR A 643 19.22 7.28 3.02
N VAL A 644 18.76 8.21 2.19
CA VAL A 644 18.23 9.51 2.64
C VAL A 644 16.70 9.47 2.48
N GLN A 645 15.98 10.29 3.24
CA GLN A 645 14.53 10.39 3.10
C GLN A 645 14.17 11.21 1.86
N GLY A 646 13.39 10.61 0.95
CA GLY A 646 12.72 11.29 -0.15
C GLY A 646 11.29 11.68 0.16
N ASN A 647 10.65 12.39 -0.76
CA ASN A 647 9.27 12.88 -0.57
C ASN A 647 8.22 11.78 -0.74
N HIS A 648 8.60 10.62 -1.28
CA HIS A 648 7.76 9.43 -1.26
C HIS A 648 8.01 8.56 -0.03
N ASP A 649 9.08 8.79 0.73
CA ASP A 649 9.38 8.04 1.96
C ASP A 649 8.73 8.71 3.18
N ARG A 650 8.17 7.92 4.12
CA ARG A 650 7.69 8.44 5.41
C ARG A 650 8.39 7.73 6.56
N ASP A 651 8.54 8.41 7.69
CA ASP A 651 9.14 7.88 8.91
C ASP A 651 8.45 6.58 9.37
N GLU A 652 7.13 6.49 9.18
CA GLU A 652 6.34 5.30 9.49
C GLU A 652 6.88 4.01 8.84
N LEU A 653 7.40 4.11 7.61
CA LEU A 653 7.99 3.00 6.85
C LEU A 653 9.51 2.92 7.03
N LEU A 654 10.23 4.04 7.11
CA LEU A 654 11.69 4.01 7.21
C LEU A 654 12.19 3.62 8.60
N ASP A 655 11.64 4.21 9.67
CA ASP A 655 12.13 4.04 11.04
C ASP A 655 12.21 2.57 11.50
N PRO A 656 11.23 1.69 11.19
CA PRO A 656 11.30 0.29 11.62
C PRO A 656 12.36 -0.53 10.88
N HIS A 657 12.77 -0.09 9.69
CA HIS A 657 13.67 -0.83 8.79
C HIS A 657 15.10 -0.31 8.82
N PHE A 658 15.26 0.98 9.10
CA PHE A 658 16.53 1.65 9.07
C PHE A 658 16.65 2.62 10.26
N ASP A 659 17.55 2.27 11.17
CA ASP A 659 17.86 3.09 12.33
C ASP A 659 18.82 4.23 11.94
N PHE A 660 18.24 5.42 11.66
CA PHE A 660 18.99 6.62 11.28
C PHE A 660 19.23 7.56 12.47
N PRO A 661 20.38 8.26 12.52
CA PRO A 661 20.63 9.28 13.53
C PRO A 661 19.83 10.58 13.30
N ASP A 662 19.15 11.05 14.34
CA ASP A 662 18.33 12.27 14.31
C ASP A 662 19.00 13.42 15.08
N THR A 663 19.98 14.10 14.47
CA THR A 663 20.78 15.11 15.19
C THR A 663 20.12 16.50 15.26
N VAL A 664 19.25 16.82 14.31
CA VAL A 664 18.47 18.07 14.27
C VAL A 664 16.99 17.75 14.13
N PHE A 665 16.68 17.02 13.06
CA PHE A 665 15.40 16.40 12.72
C PHE A 665 15.70 14.97 12.26
N GLU A 666 14.66 14.22 11.94
CA GLU A 666 14.79 12.92 11.31
C GLU A 666 15.67 13.03 10.04
N ASN A 667 16.62 12.10 9.86
CA ASN A 667 17.50 12.03 8.69
C ASN A 667 18.43 13.25 8.46
N VAL A 668 18.86 13.95 9.51
CA VAL A 668 19.91 15.00 9.42
C VAL A 668 21.10 14.64 10.30
N TRP A 669 22.23 14.25 9.69
CA TRP A 669 23.41 13.74 10.39
C TRP A 669 24.66 13.70 9.48
N SER A 670 25.82 13.35 10.04
CA SER A 670 27.08 13.26 9.29
C SER A 670 27.92 12.06 9.73
N PHE A 671 28.81 11.63 8.85
CA PHE A 671 29.78 10.56 9.14
C PHE A 671 31.05 10.70 8.30
N ASP A 672 32.11 10.06 8.76
CA ASP A 672 33.38 9.98 8.06
C ASP A 672 33.58 8.60 7.43
N TYR A 673 33.97 8.59 6.15
CA TYR A 673 34.44 7.38 5.47
C TYR A 673 35.73 7.70 4.70
N GLY A 674 36.86 7.15 5.16
CA GLY A 674 38.16 7.43 4.55
C GLY A 674 38.50 8.92 4.50
N ASP A 675 38.78 9.41 3.29
CA ASP A 675 39.08 10.83 3.02
C ASP A 675 37.84 11.68 2.67
N ALA A 676 36.63 11.16 2.88
CA ALA A 676 35.39 11.90 2.65
C ALA A 676 34.57 12.08 3.94
N HIS A 677 34.06 13.29 4.11
CA HIS A 677 33.09 13.63 5.14
C HIS A 677 31.74 13.83 4.46
N PHE A 678 30.76 13.05 4.88
CA PHE A 678 29.40 13.05 4.35
C PHE A 678 28.48 13.80 5.31
N ALA A 679 27.69 14.74 4.80
CA ALA A 679 26.54 15.28 5.51
C ALA A 679 25.26 14.87 4.78
N VAL A 680 24.33 14.30 5.54
CA VAL A 680 22.97 13.95 5.12
C VAL A 680 22.05 15.08 5.58
N LEU A 681 21.31 15.67 4.64
CA LEU A 681 20.29 16.68 4.90
C LEU A 681 18.90 16.13 4.53
N ASN A 682 17.86 16.72 5.12
CA ASN A 682 16.49 16.34 4.84
C ASN A 682 15.80 17.44 4.02
N SER A 683 15.56 17.16 2.74
CA SER A 683 14.92 18.10 1.80
C SER A 683 13.41 18.15 1.89
N ASP A 684 12.78 17.27 2.66
CA ASP A 684 11.33 17.32 2.92
C ASP A 684 11.00 18.22 4.12
N ARG A 685 12.03 18.61 4.88
CA ARG A 685 11.99 19.65 5.92
C ARG A 685 12.35 21.03 5.33
N ASP A 686 11.48 21.53 4.45
CA ASP A 686 11.72 22.72 3.62
C ASP A 686 11.15 24.03 4.20
N ASP A 687 10.54 23.98 5.39
CA ASP A 687 10.09 25.17 6.09
C ASP A 687 11.28 26.11 6.41
N PRO A 688 11.15 27.44 6.24
CA PRO A 688 12.27 28.39 6.41
C PRO A 688 13.03 28.30 7.74
N GLU A 689 12.32 28.01 8.84
CA GLU A 689 12.95 27.83 10.16
C GLU A 689 13.76 26.54 10.24
N GLU A 690 13.27 25.45 9.65
CA GLU A 690 13.93 24.15 9.59
C GLU A 690 15.16 24.21 8.66
N LEU A 691 15.03 24.82 7.48
CA LEU A 691 16.15 25.07 6.57
C LEU A 691 17.25 25.89 7.24
N ALA A 692 16.89 26.95 7.98
CA ALA A 692 17.85 27.73 8.74
C ALA A 692 18.54 26.91 9.84
N ALA A 693 17.81 26.03 10.53
CA ALA A 693 18.38 25.13 11.53
C ALA A 693 19.38 24.13 10.91
N GLN A 694 19.04 23.53 9.78
CA GLN A 694 19.92 22.65 9.00
C GLN A 694 21.18 23.39 8.53
N VAL A 695 21.07 24.65 8.09
CA VAL A 695 22.22 25.49 7.74
C VAL A 695 23.15 25.72 8.93
N GLU A 696 22.61 26.10 10.09
CA GLU A 696 23.42 26.34 11.29
C GLU A 696 24.07 25.05 11.82
N TRP A 697 23.41 23.92 11.66
CA TRP A 697 24.01 22.62 11.92
C TRP A 697 25.15 22.31 10.95
N LEU A 698 24.92 22.40 9.64
CA LEU A 698 25.89 22.08 8.60
C LEU A 698 27.16 22.93 8.71
N ARG A 699 27.01 24.23 9.04
CA ARG A 699 28.17 25.11 9.27
C ARG A 699 29.01 24.65 10.46
N ARG A 700 28.40 24.12 11.53
CA ARG A 700 29.11 23.60 12.71
C ARG A 700 29.78 22.27 12.43
N ASP A 701 29.10 21.42 11.68
CA ASP A 701 29.57 20.09 11.26
C ASP A 701 30.81 20.22 10.34
N MET A 702 30.66 20.93 9.22
CA MET A 702 31.73 21.14 8.22
C MET A 702 32.95 21.92 8.78
N ALA A 703 32.77 22.70 9.84
CA ALA A 703 33.88 23.36 10.54
C ALA A 703 34.77 22.38 11.32
N ARG A 704 34.25 21.18 11.66
CA ARG A 704 34.97 20.12 12.37
C ARG A 704 35.60 19.11 11.41
N ALA A 705 35.01 18.92 10.23
CA ALA A 705 35.49 18.03 9.18
C ALA A 705 36.97 18.27 8.82
N ARG A 706 37.73 17.17 8.74
CA ARG A 706 39.18 17.15 8.41
C ARG A 706 39.50 16.43 7.11
N GLN A 707 38.49 15.85 6.49
CA GLN A 707 38.54 15.04 5.29
C GLN A 707 38.87 15.90 4.07
N THR A 708 39.40 15.26 3.04
CA THR A 708 39.77 15.93 1.79
C THR A 708 38.52 16.33 1.01
N TRP A 709 37.54 15.43 0.97
CA TRP A 709 36.29 15.58 0.23
C TRP A 709 35.14 15.91 1.17
N ARG A 710 34.38 16.94 0.85
CA ARG A 710 33.09 17.26 1.49
C ARG A 710 31.97 16.88 0.54
N ILE A 711 31.16 15.91 0.96
CA ILE A 711 30.04 15.41 0.17
C ILE A 711 28.76 15.71 0.95
N VAL A 712 27.78 16.29 0.27
CA VAL A 712 26.44 16.48 0.83
C VAL A 712 25.47 15.61 0.05
N THR A 713 24.54 14.95 0.74
CA THR A 713 23.49 14.13 0.14
C THR A 713 22.13 14.45 0.75
N PHE A 714 21.12 14.51 -0.10
CA PHE A 714 19.70 14.71 0.23
C PHE A 714 18.87 14.34 -1.00
N HIS A 715 17.54 14.26 -0.88
CA HIS A 715 16.73 13.73 -1.96
C HIS A 715 16.45 14.75 -3.09
N LYS A 716 15.74 15.85 -2.82
CA LYS A 716 15.22 16.75 -3.85
C LYS A 716 16.32 17.54 -4.55
N ALA A 717 16.54 17.32 -5.85
CA ALA A 717 17.67 17.94 -6.55
C ALA A 717 17.52 19.47 -6.70
N MET A 718 18.53 20.21 -6.25
CA MET A 718 18.54 21.67 -6.41
C MET A 718 18.73 22.12 -7.85
N TYR A 719 19.38 21.31 -8.70
CA TYR A 719 19.74 21.69 -10.06
C TYR A 719 19.52 20.51 -11.02
N ALA A 720 18.34 20.48 -11.63
CA ALA A 720 17.96 19.57 -12.71
C ALA A 720 17.30 20.35 -13.86
N ALA A 721 17.02 19.70 -15.00
CA ALA A 721 16.45 20.35 -16.19
C ALA A 721 14.96 19.99 -16.42
N THR A 722 14.31 19.46 -15.40
CA THR A 722 13.09 18.63 -15.46
C THR A 722 11.94 19.28 -14.70
N ASP A 723 10.80 18.59 -14.63
CA ASP A 723 9.51 19.12 -14.18
C ASP A 723 9.52 19.76 -12.76
N HIS A 724 10.53 19.48 -11.93
CA HIS A 724 10.65 20.01 -10.55
C HIS A 724 11.53 21.25 -10.40
N VAL A 725 12.18 21.71 -11.48
CA VAL A 725 13.21 22.76 -11.37
C VAL A 725 12.64 24.13 -10.95
N ASP A 726 11.35 24.40 -11.11
CA ASP A 726 10.61 25.60 -10.63
C ASP A 726 9.69 25.33 -9.42
N ASP A 727 9.80 24.18 -8.76
CA ASP A 727 9.03 23.94 -7.55
C ASP A 727 9.48 24.88 -6.41
N GLU A 728 8.50 25.35 -5.62
CA GLU A 728 8.74 26.38 -4.59
C GLU A 728 9.72 25.91 -3.51
N ASP A 729 9.65 24.63 -3.13
CA ASP A 729 10.56 24.02 -2.17
C ASP A 729 12.00 23.99 -2.72
N ILE A 730 12.21 23.65 -3.99
CA ILE A 730 13.52 23.68 -4.66
C ILE A 730 14.10 25.09 -4.67
N ASP A 731 13.29 26.11 -4.94
CA ASP A 731 13.71 27.51 -4.88
C ASP A 731 14.16 27.92 -3.46
N ARG A 732 13.46 27.45 -2.42
CA ARG A 732 13.89 27.64 -1.02
C ARG A 732 15.20 26.92 -0.73
N LEU A 733 15.40 25.70 -1.21
CA LEU A 733 16.68 24.99 -1.06
C LEU A 733 17.81 25.81 -1.70
N ARG A 734 17.61 26.37 -2.90
CA ARG A 734 18.60 27.25 -3.56
C ARG A 734 18.89 28.51 -2.76
N GLU A 735 17.87 29.15 -2.20
CA GLU A 735 18.03 30.36 -1.38
C GLU A 735 18.85 30.07 -0.11
N TYR A 736 18.51 29.00 0.62
CA TYR A 736 19.10 28.71 1.93
C TYR A 736 20.41 27.94 1.85
N TRP A 737 20.53 26.95 0.97
CA TRP A 737 21.65 26.01 0.97
C TRP A 737 22.73 26.35 -0.06
N ALA A 738 22.40 26.83 -1.26
CA ALA A 738 23.41 27.03 -2.30
C ALA A 738 24.55 27.99 -1.87
N PRO A 739 24.26 29.17 -1.27
CA PRO A 739 25.32 30.06 -0.78
C PRO A 739 26.16 29.40 0.32
N VAL A 740 25.54 28.57 1.15
CA VAL A 740 26.20 27.86 2.25
C VAL A 740 27.14 26.78 1.70
N PHE A 741 26.71 26.01 0.70
CA PHE A 741 27.52 24.98 0.07
C PHE A 741 28.75 25.58 -0.60
N GLU A 742 28.60 26.73 -1.26
CA GLU A 742 29.72 27.50 -1.83
C GLU A 742 30.70 27.99 -0.75
N ASP A 743 30.18 28.57 0.33
CA ASP A 743 30.98 29.08 1.45
C ASP A 743 31.78 27.97 2.14
N LEU A 744 31.13 26.83 2.36
CA LEU A 744 31.71 25.65 3.02
C LEU A 744 32.62 24.83 2.10
N ARG A 745 32.65 25.17 0.81
CA ARG A 745 33.41 24.46 -0.23
C ARG A 745 33.04 22.97 -0.27
N ILE A 746 31.75 22.72 -0.40
CA ILE A 746 31.24 21.39 -0.73
C ILE A 746 31.78 21.01 -2.11
N ASP A 747 32.32 19.80 -2.24
CA ASP A 747 32.94 19.33 -3.47
C ASP A 747 31.90 18.66 -4.39
N VAL A 748 31.05 17.80 -3.81
CA VAL A 748 30.02 17.04 -4.52
C VAL A 748 28.71 17.06 -3.75
N VAL A 749 27.60 17.24 -4.47
CA VAL A 749 26.23 17.16 -3.97
C VAL A 749 25.53 16.05 -4.73
N ILE A 750 25.14 15.00 -4.00
CA ILE A 750 24.53 13.76 -4.53
C ILE A 750 23.04 13.77 -4.21
N THR A 751 22.16 13.68 -5.22
CA THR A 751 20.70 13.80 -5.01
C THR A 751 19.87 12.84 -5.88
N GLY A 752 18.56 12.82 -5.67
CA GLY A 752 17.58 12.04 -6.41
C GLY A 752 16.50 12.90 -7.04
N HIS A 753 15.25 12.45 -6.92
CA HIS A 753 13.99 13.14 -7.19
C HIS A 753 13.67 13.37 -8.67
N ASP A 754 14.61 13.94 -9.41
CA ASP A 754 14.48 14.11 -10.84
C ASP A 754 14.89 12.82 -11.54
N HIS A 755 13.92 12.07 -12.09
CA HIS A 755 14.13 10.80 -12.78
C HIS A 755 14.76 10.96 -14.17
N SER A 756 15.86 11.68 -14.19
CA SER A 756 16.74 11.86 -15.32
C SER A 756 18.15 12.17 -14.82
N PHE A 757 19.15 11.66 -15.53
CA PHE A 757 20.51 12.02 -15.19
C PHE A 757 20.73 13.50 -15.50
N SER A 758 21.30 14.23 -14.54
CA SER A 758 21.76 15.61 -14.72
C SER A 758 22.99 15.85 -13.87
N ARG A 759 24.00 16.53 -14.42
CA ARG A 759 25.11 17.06 -13.64
C ARG A 759 25.58 18.42 -14.12
N GLY A 760 26.27 19.12 -13.23
CA GLY A 760 26.93 20.38 -13.57
C GLY A 760 27.61 21.02 -12.36
N PHE A 761 28.57 21.90 -12.62
CA PHE A 761 29.17 22.73 -11.59
C PHE A 761 28.39 24.04 -11.52
N VAL A 762 27.80 24.32 -10.36
CA VAL A 762 26.88 25.45 -10.23
C VAL A 762 27.39 26.44 -9.21
N ARG A 763 27.35 27.74 -9.54
CA ARG A 763 27.67 28.82 -8.63
C ARG A 763 26.74 30.01 -8.84
N GLY A 764 26.07 30.45 -7.78
CA GLY A 764 25.06 31.52 -7.85
C GLY A 764 23.98 31.23 -8.88
N GLY A 765 23.59 29.95 -9.01
CA GLY A 765 22.61 29.50 -10.00
C GLY A 765 23.09 29.49 -11.46
N ALA A 766 24.36 29.76 -11.72
CA ALA A 766 24.93 29.80 -13.06
C ALA A 766 25.98 28.71 -13.28
N ASP A 767 26.24 28.41 -14.55
CA ASP A 767 27.35 27.56 -14.97
C ASP A 767 28.68 28.04 -14.37
N ALA A 768 29.34 27.13 -13.67
CA ALA A 768 30.66 27.32 -13.10
C ALA A 768 31.60 26.17 -13.48
N THR A 769 31.32 25.47 -14.58
CA THR A 769 32.10 24.34 -15.09
C THR A 769 33.56 24.74 -15.31
N PRO A 770 34.51 24.13 -14.56
CA PRO A 770 35.92 24.42 -14.74
C PRO A 770 36.43 23.88 -16.08
N ALA A 771 37.61 24.35 -16.50
CA ALA A 771 38.30 23.71 -17.61
C ALA A 771 38.64 22.25 -17.27
N SER A 772 38.23 21.32 -18.12
CA SER A 772 38.49 19.89 -18.00
C SER A 772 39.57 19.41 -18.97
N THR A 773 40.07 18.21 -18.72
CA THR A 773 40.86 17.43 -19.68
C THR A 773 40.25 16.05 -19.85
N GLN A 774 40.37 15.47 -21.03
CA GLN A 774 39.90 14.11 -21.31
C GLN A 774 41.04 13.11 -21.13
N ARG A 775 40.80 12.01 -20.41
CA ARG A 775 41.75 10.90 -20.27
C ARG A 775 41.00 9.58 -20.18
N ASP A 776 41.34 8.65 -21.08
CA ASP A 776 40.77 7.29 -21.10
C ASP A 776 39.22 7.26 -21.13
N GLY A 777 38.60 8.26 -21.78
CA GLY A 777 37.13 8.39 -21.84
C GLY A 777 36.48 9.10 -20.64
N ARG A 778 37.29 9.49 -19.65
CA ARG A 778 36.86 10.23 -18.44
C ARG A 778 37.16 11.71 -18.55
N GLU A 779 36.25 12.53 -18.03
CA GLU A 779 36.42 13.97 -17.91
C GLU A 779 37.05 14.36 -16.56
N LEU A 780 38.22 15.00 -16.59
CA LEU A 780 39.03 15.29 -15.41
C LEU A 780 39.00 16.79 -15.09
N PHE A 781 38.61 17.12 -13.86
CA PHE A 781 38.57 18.47 -13.31
C PHE A 781 39.58 18.63 -12.18
N SER A 782 40.49 19.60 -12.31
CA SER A 782 41.53 19.85 -11.30
C SER A 782 41.15 21.01 -10.38
N ASN A 783 41.00 20.72 -9.08
CA ASN A 783 40.60 21.67 -8.03
C ASN A 783 39.40 22.54 -8.44
N PRO A 784 38.23 21.93 -8.74
CA PRO A 784 37.02 22.71 -8.98
C PRO A 784 36.75 23.65 -7.78
N LYS A 785 36.20 24.83 -8.06
CA LYS A 785 35.90 25.85 -7.04
C LYS A 785 34.41 26.00 -6.73
N ALA A 786 33.58 25.35 -7.55
CA ALA A 786 32.15 25.25 -7.37
C ALA A 786 31.81 23.78 -7.06
N PRO A 787 30.75 23.51 -6.29
CA PRO A 787 30.28 22.14 -6.08
C PRO A 787 29.83 21.51 -7.41
N LEU A 788 30.12 20.22 -7.59
CA LEU A 788 29.48 19.39 -8.59
C LEU A 788 28.13 18.92 -8.04
N TYR A 789 27.03 19.25 -8.71
CA TYR A 789 25.72 18.70 -8.43
C TYR A 789 25.47 17.54 -9.39
N ILE A 790 24.97 16.42 -8.87
CA ILE A 790 24.66 15.22 -9.67
C ILE A 790 23.36 14.58 -9.23
N VAL A 791 22.52 14.31 -10.23
CA VAL A 791 21.31 13.48 -10.16
C VAL A 791 21.56 12.25 -11.02
N ASN A 792 21.40 11.06 -10.46
CA ASN A 792 21.75 9.82 -11.15
C ASN A 792 20.77 9.43 -12.26
N GLY A 793 19.51 9.87 -12.18
CA GLY A 793 18.40 9.31 -12.94
C GLY A 793 17.43 8.58 -12.01
N THR A 794 16.92 7.43 -12.44
CA THR A 794 16.14 6.51 -11.60
C THR A 794 16.77 5.12 -11.67
N ALA A 795 16.72 4.39 -10.55
CA ALA A 795 17.17 3.01 -10.46
C ALA A 795 16.11 2.01 -10.94
N GLY A 796 14.85 2.43 -11.00
CA GLY A 796 13.69 1.60 -11.34
C GLY A 796 13.05 1.96 -12.68
N SER A 797 11.80 1.53 -12.85
CA SER A 797 10.97 1.83 -14.01
C SER A 797 9.81 2.77 -13.69
N SER A 798 9.98 3.62 -12.68
CA SER A 798 9.02 4.66 -12.36
C SER A 798 8.96 5.70 -13.50
N LYS A 799 8.17 6.76 -13.31
CA LYS A 799 8.03 7.91 -14.23
C LYS A 799 9.39 8.43 -14.72
N TRP A 800 9.47 8.98 -15.94
CA TRP A 800 10.70 9.62 -16.44
C TRP A 800 10.41 11.03 -16.93
N TYR A 801 11.27 11.97 -16.58
CA TYR A 801 11.05 13.38 -16.87
C TYR A 801 11.81 13.85 -18.10
N LYS A 802 11.16 14.72 -18.88
CA LYS A 802 11.74 15.38 -20.04
C LYS A 802 12.27 16.75 -19.66
N ARG A 803 13.09 17.34 -20.52
CA ARG A 803 13.53 18.71 -20.32
C ARG A 803 12.36 19.66 -20.52
N ILE A 804 12.11 20.57 -19.58
CA ILE A 804 11.07 21.59 -19.74
C ILE A 804 11.64 22.86 -20.37
N GLN A 805 10.80 23.62 -21.08
CA GLN A 805 11.24 24.88 -21.70
C GLN A 805 11.57 25.92 -20.63
N TYR A 806 12.69 26.62 -20.80
CA TYR A 806 13.06 27.68 -19.87
C TYR A 806 12.08 28.87 -19.99
N ASP A 807 11.48 29.24 -18.86
CA ASP A 807 10.60 30.38 -18.67
C ASP A 807 11.19 31.26 -17.54
N ALA A 808 11.73 32.41 -17.92
CA ALA A 808 12.33 33.36 -16.98
C ALA A 808 11.35 33.89 -15.91
N SER A 809 10.04 33.68 -16.06
CA SER A 809 9.04 34.03 -15.05
C SER A 809 8.87 32.99 -13.95
N LEU A 810 9.24 31.73 -14.21
CA LEU A 810 9.13 30.61 -13.28
C LEU A 810 10.48 30.28 -12.64
N PHE A 811 11.56 30.36 -13.42
CA PHE A 811 12.89 29.99 -12.94
C PHE A 811 13.59 31.15 -12.23
N HIS A 812 13.39 31.21 -10.91
CA HIS A 812 14.09 32.16 -10.06
C HIS A 812 15.50 31.67 -9.73
N ASN A 813 16.46 32.60 -9.69
CA ASN A 813 17.83 32.33 -9.23
C ASN A 813 18.62 31.26 -10.01
N VAL A 814 18.24 30.92 -11.25
CA VAL A 814 19.02 30.06 -12.14
C VAL A 814 19.25 30.68 -13.51
N ALA A 815 20.38 30.38 -14.13
CA ALA A 815 20.76 30.90 -15.44
C ALA A 815 19.88 30.37 -16.58
N PRO A 816 19.67 31.16 -17.66
CA PRO A 816 18.81 30.76 -18.77
C PRO A 816 19.31 29.51 -19.48
N ASP A 817 18.36 28.85 -20.15
CA ASP A 817 18.54 27.65 -20.98
C ASP A 817 19.15 26.45 -20.23
N TYR A 818 19.08 26.43 -18.89
CA TYR A 818 19.74 25.46 -18.02
C TYR A 818 21.24 25.33 -18.28
N SER A 819 21.90 26.46 -18.59
CA SER A 819 23.35 26.48 -18.86
C SER A 819 24.20 25.91 -17.71
N PHE A 820 23.66 25.85 -16.50
CA PHE A 820 24.30 25.23 -15.34
C PHE A 820 24.39 23.69 -15.40
N ILE A 821 23.73 23.05 -16.36
CA ILE A 821 23.79 21.61 -16.61
C ILE A 821 24.70 21.36 -17.81
N ASP A 822 25.82 20.67 -17.57
CA ASP A 822 26.77 20.35 -18.63
C ASP A 822 26.46 19.00 -19.30
N LYS A 823 25.82 18.08 -18.57
CA LYS A 823 25.36 16.79 -19.10
C LYS A 823 24.00 16.38 -18.54
N SER A 824 23.12 15.89 -19.41
CA SER A 824 21.80 15.38 -19.04
C SER A 824 21.33 14.27 -19.98
N SER A 825 20.51 13.34 -19.47
CA SER A 825 19.84 12.31 -20.27
C SER A 825 18.57 12.79 -20.97
N THR A 826 18.14 14.04 -20.74
CA THR A 826 16.89 14.57 -21.27
C THR A 826 17.06 15.45 -22.50
N THR A 827 16.01 15.47 -23.34
CA THR A 827 15.80 16.49 -24.37
C THR A 827 14.39 17.06 -24.24
N TYR A 828 14.05 18.07 -25.05
CA TYR A 828 12.69 18.65 -25.05
C TYR A 828 11.61 17.72 -25.60
N ASP A 829 11.98 16.77 -26.47
CA ASP A 829 11.03 15.93 -27.22
C ASP A 829 10.98 14.48 -26.74
N THR A 830 12.06 13.96 -26.16
CA THR A 830 12.19 12.56 -25.76
C THR A 830 12.92 12.40 -24.44
N VAL A 831 12.53 11.37 -23.69
CA VAL A 831 13.25 10.85 -22.52
C VAL A 831 13.85 9.49 -22.87
N LEU A 832 15.13 9.29 -22.52
CA LEU A 832 15.71 7.95 -22.51
C LEU A 832 15.17 7.23 -21.27
N GLN A 833 14.30 6.24 -21.47
CA GLN A 833 13.70 5.43 -20.42
C GLN A 833 14.71 4.38 -19.93
N GLU A 834 15.84 4.83 -19.43
CA GLU A 834 16.96 4.01 -19.00
C GLU A 834 17.09 4.06 -17.48
N GLN A 835 17.26 2.89 -16.87
CA GLN A 835 17.68 2.74 -15.49
C GLN A 835 19.14 3.18 -15.37
N SER A 836 19.52 3.63 -14.18
CA SER A 836 20.87 4.10 -13.90
C SER A 836 21.38 3.66 -12.55
N TYR A 837 22.70 3.51 -12.45
CA TYR A 837 23.42 3.42 -11.20
C TYR A 837 24.81 4.04 -11.38
N SER A 838 25.43 4.46 -10.28
CA SER A 838 26.74 5.10 -10.30
C SER A 838 27.72 4.39 -9.37
N VAL A 839 28.95 4.26 -9.83
CA VAL A 839 30.07 3.79 -9.03
C VAL A 839 30.93 4.97 -8.64
N VAL A 840 30.95 5.30 -7.35
CA VAL A 840 31.73 6.42 -6.81
C VAL A 840 32.98 5.89 -6.14
N ARG A 841 34.16 6.39 -6.51
CA ARG A 841 35.44 5.97 -5.96
C ARG A 841 36.20 7.15 -5.38
N VAL A 842 36.67 7.01 -4.15
CA VAL A 842 37.54 7.96 -3.48
C VAL A 842 38.87 7.28 -3.20
N THR A 843 39.95 7.93 -3.61
CA THR A 843 41.30 7.35 -3.54
C THR A 843 42.24 8.20 -2.71
N ALA A 844 43.17 7.54 -2.04
CA ALA A 844 44.18 8.14 -1.17
C ALA A 844 45.11 9.13 -1.90
N ASP A 845 45.17 9.09 -3.23
CA ASP A 845 45.94 10.06 -4.03
C ASP A 845 45.19 11.37 -4.30
N GLY A 846 44.01 11.54 -3.72
CA GLY A 846 43.20 12.76 -3.79
C GLY A 846 42.35 12.84 -5.05
N ARG A 847 41.83 11.69 -5.53
CA ARG A 847 40.82 11.64 -6.61
C ARG A 847 39.48 11.17 -6.08
N LEU A 848 38.41 11.76 -6.63
CA LEU A 848 37.04 11.29 -6.53
C LEU A 848 36.53 11.11 -7.95
N SER A 849 36.11 9.90 -8.33
CA SER A 849 35.50 9.62 -9.63
C SER A 849 34.08 9.11 -9.50
N ILE A 850 33.22 9.49 -10.44
CA ILE A 850 31.86 8.98 -10.57
C ILE A 850 31.71 8.41 -11.98
N ASP A 851 31.48 7.10 -12.07
CA ASP A 851 31.13 6.43 -13.32
C ASP A 851 29.64 6.06 -13.27
N THR A 852 28.84 6.65 -14.15
CA THR A 852 27.40 6.39 -14.24
C THR A 852 27.12 5.46 -15.40
N TYR A 853 26.45 4.36 -15.08
CA TYR A 853 26.02 3.33 -16.03
C TYR A 853 24.52 3.48 -16.28
N ALA A 854 24.13 3.36 -17.53
CA ALA A 854 22.73 3.33 -17.94
C ALA A 854 22.42 2.00 -18.64
N MET A 855 21.18 1.57 -18.54
CA MET A 855 20.67 0.37 -19.20
C MET A 855 19.16 0.49 -19.40
N LYS A 856 18.58 -0.36 -20.24
CA LYS A 856 17.13 -0.48 -20.35
C LYS A 856 16.73 -1.94 -20.22
N TYR A 857 15.99 -2.27 -19.17
CA TYR A 857 15.45 -3.62 -19.00
C TYR A 857 14.48 -3.97 -20.13
N ASP A 858 14.44 -5.24 -20.52
CA ASP A 858 13.42 -5.73 -21.44
C ASP A 858 12.13 -6.05 -20.66
N ARG A 859 11.02 -5.41 -21.05
CA ARG A 859 9.71 -5.65 -20.42
C ARG A 859 9.13 -7.01 -20.78
N ASP A 860 9.51 -7.55 -21.93
CA ASP A 860 9.03 -8.84 -22.44
C ASP A 860 9.96 -10.00 -22.05
N ASP A 861 11.19 -9.71 -21.59
CA ASP A 861 12.15 -10.68 -21.06
C ASP A 861 12.70 -10.21 -19.69
N PRO A 862 12.16 -10.71 -18.56
CA PRO A 862 12.58 -10.30 -17.22
C PRO A 862 14.07 -10.54 -16.91
N GLU A 863 14.75 -11.40 -17.68
CA GLU A 863 16.18 -11.68 -17.53
C GLU A 863 17.05 -10.89 -18.53
N GLY A 864 16.43 -10.24 -19.52
CA GLY A 864 17.06 -9.58 -20.66
C GLY A 864 17.14 -8.05 -20.56
N PHE A 865 17.78 -7.47 -21.58
CA PHE A 865 17.93 -6.03 -21.74
C PHE A 865 17.40 -5.61 -23.12
N GLU A 866 16.62 -4.53 -23.18
CA GLU A 866 16.37 -3.79 -24.42
C GLU A 866 17.65 -3.02 -24.81
N ILE A 867 18.34 -2.46 -23.82
CA ILE A 867 19.64 -1.79 -23.96
C ILE A 867 20.59 -2.35 -22.92
N GLU A 868 21.62 -3.07 -23.38
CA GLU A 868 22.69 -3.60 -22.54
C GLU A 868 23.38 -2.50 -21.72
N PRO A 869 23.84 -2.80 -20.49
CA PRO A 869 24.54 -1.85 -19.65
C PRO A 869 25.73 -1.18 -20.36
N TYR A 870 25.80 0.14 -20.25
CA TYR A 870 26.87 0.93 -20.84
C TYR A 870 27.26 2.12 -19.98
N LEU A 871 28.52 2.54 -20.08
CA LEU A 871 29.03 3.73 -19.39
C LEU A 871 28.43 4.98 -20.03
N TYR A 872 27.47 5.59 -19.35
CA TYR A 872 26.78 6.79 -19.79
C TYR A 872 27.61 8.05 -19.52
N ASP A 873 28.18 8.17 -18.32
CA ASP A 873 29.05 9.28 -17.92
C ASP A 873 30.23 8.84 -17.05
N SER A 874 31.33 9.61 -17.12
CA SER A 874 32.52 9.36 -16.32
C SER A 874 33.25 10.66 -16.03
N ILE A 875 33.28 11.04 -14.76
CA ILE A 875 33.90 12.28 -14.26
C ILE A 875 34.91 11.97 -13.16
N GLU A 876 36.00 12.75 -13.09
CA GLU A 876 36.98 12.69 -12.00
C GLU A 876 37.33 14.09 -11.51
N LEU A 877 37.23 14.28 -10.20
CA LEU A 877 37.72 15.45 -9.49
C LEU A 877 39.10 15.12 -8.91
N PHE A 878 40.04 16.04 -9.07
CA PHE A 878 41.39 15.90 -8.53
C PHE A 878 41.74 17.06 -7.61
N ASN A 879 42.00 16.76 -6.34
CA ASN A 879 42.45 17.73 -5.35
C ASN A 879 43.98 17.72 -5.22
N THR A 880 44.65 18.69 -5.82
CA THR A 880 46.13 18.84 -5.78
C THR A 880 46.69 19.17 -4.40
N LEU A 881 45.83 19.60 -3.47
CA LEU A 881 46.21 19.98 -2.11
C LEU A 881 46.02 18.84 -1.10
N ALA A 882 45.55 17.66 -1.54
CA ALA A 882 45.41 16.49 -0.70
C ALA A 882 46.76 16.11 -0.04
N PRO A 883 46.80 15.78 1.26
CA PRO A 883 48.04 15.64 2.04
C PRO A 883 49.06 14.59 1.54
N GLY A 884 48.72 13.73 0.57
CA GLY A 884 49.57 12.64 0.09
C GLY A 884 50.73 13.02 -0.86
N ARG A 885 50.79 14.24 -1.41
CA ARG A 885 51.82 14.60 -2.42
C ARG A 885 53.02 15.43 -1.94
N ALA A 886 53.09 15.80 -0.66
CA ALA A 886 54.27 16.50 -0.12
C ALA A 886 55.50 15.59 0.13
N ARG A 887 55.43 14.30 -0.21
CA ARG A 887 56.56 13.35 -0.09
C ARG A 887 56.64 12.36 -1.26
N ARG A 888 57.01 12.82 -2.45
CA ARG A 888 57.79 12.02 -3.42
C ARG A 888 58.80 12.88 -4.14
#